data_AF-A0A832BRN1-F1
#
_entry.id   AF-A0A832BRN1-F1
#
_cell.length_a   1.000
_cell.length_b   1.000
_cell.length_c   1.000
_cell.angle_alpha   90.00
_cell.angle_beta   90.00
_cell.angle_gamma   90.00
#
_symmetry.space_group_name_H-M   'P 1'
#
loop_
_entity.id
_entity.type
_entity.pdbx_description
1 polymer ?
#
loop_
_entity_poly.entity_id
_entity_poly.type
_entity_poly.pdbx_seq_one_letter_code
_entity_poly.pdbx_strand_id
1 'polypeptide(L)'
;MVFNPGADIDISAIEGAKPEDLVSQMQCTIVNLRGLPAQDQYSIVGRLLNKLLEAIMVMQIPPFYLVLDEAHLFAGRTRQKDPLVKETLDVVRRFAQEGRKFGANLIVLTQRPQLLDMTVRSLSATWVIHQLTDPNDVRIAVESGGLSNEWAYEINWLEPGDAIITGDVVERVPLHVKIRCRETRHGAPGFNPLDFVSPEERERMRKRMAALKDRLIKMRGAPGVPPSLPPSLPATYMPVRVDEKSLLETLKENKTLDHAEVVKSDLRYMPALFAEVTVNSVRRMPSLEFKERLRRLVPADSSVSIVDWRHESAYGLTANEVVQIGTSPSPSREGRHEMPTSALFEGSSIEGLKGLLKTYAMSKLTQNVYYHKELGEYSRPGESVEEYKKRLKAKIDEIKNNRASDIRSSYSSKIKDVESSIKAAKEEYESLDKLVAGIKDEIRSLNRERIKAEREGRSLLKLSEQIQTREVRLTRLEKRIMELGSKINNLRKEGELLERQMREEISKMQSEVESLMEAPLQTMVFQPRHDEVEVEVMQVVWVPTIEALYRFYFDGMSKDFRFGWNAVNGRGVFGSCAECGATIESLDGPLICFKCGEMYCPPHLKVCSLCGRGVCSDHVWSCPNCGKLYCIDEKPHICSSCGRKLCAGCVYRCNECIDKTYCKVHIKECKVCKNLYCADHYGAHTKKCSGCGKELCVLEQVKCKVCGKVFCEECTVKCSECGGDVCKSHSWQCSACGKVFCIMEPPSKCTVCGKILCKSDKLACTLCGATLCAAHVNMCPECRREVCPNCMVELRRFGVFKKRLCRICANK
;
A
#
# COMPACT_ATOMS: atom_id res chain seq x y z
N MET A 1 -0.86 21.30 26.52
CA MET A 1 -1.91 22.12 27.16
C MET A 1 -2.42 21.34 28.36
N VAL A 2 -2.10 21.77 29.57
CA VAL A 2 -2.50 21.06 30.79
C VAL A 2 -3.96 21.37 31.06
N PHE A 3 -4.83 20.40 30.76
CA PHE A 3 -6.24 20.41 31.12
C PHE A 3 -6.36 20.37 32.64
N ASN A 4 -7.20 21.23 33.21
CA ASN A 4 -7.50 21.21 34.64
C ASN A 4 -8.69 20.25 34.90
N PRO A 5 -8.48 19.08 35.52
CA PRO A 5 -9.53 18.06 35.69
C PRO A 5 -10.54 18.37 36.80
N GLY A 6 -10.53 19.58 37.39
CA GLY A 6 -11.26 19.91 38.61
C GLY A 6 -12.49 20.82 38.49
N ALA A 7 -12.81 21.40 37.33
CA ALA A 7 -13.88 22.41 37.26
C ALA A 7 -14.66 22.54 35.93
N ASP A 8 -14.33 21.75 34.91
CA ASP A 8 -14.94 21.93 33.58
C ASP A 8 -16.04 20.89 33.34
N ILE A 9 -17.29 21.35 33.18
CA ILE A 9 -18.39 20.53 32.67
C ILE A 9 -18.24 20.48 31.15
N ASP A 10 -18.16 19.28 30.58
CA ASP A 10 -18.15 19.07 29.13
C ASP A 10 -19.41 19.69 28.51
N ILE A 11 -19.28 20.37 27.37
CA ILE A 11 -20.40 21.03 26.66
C ILE A 11 -21.53 20.03 26.39
N SER A 12 -21.19 18.76 26.11
CA SER A 12 -22.14 17.67 25.91
C SER A 12 -22.95 17.31 27.17
N ALA A 13 -22.42 17.60 28.36
CA ALA A 13 -23.09 17.37 29.63
C ALA A 13 -24.04 18.50 30.03
N ILE A 14 -23.92 19.70 29.46
CA ILE A 14 -24.76 20.87 29.78
C ILE A 14 -26.22 20.65 29.34
N GLU A 15 -26.43 19.98 28.20
CA GLU A 15 -27.77 19.71 27.67
C GLU A 15 -28.58 18.80 28.61
N GLY A 16 -27.95 17.75 29.15
CA GLY A 16 -28.59 16.78 30.05
C GLY A 16 -28.52 17.10 31.56
N ALA A 17 -27.65 18.03 31.99
CA ALA A 17 -27.51 18.40 33.40
C ALA A 17 -28.77 19.10 33.92
N LYS A 18 -29.22 18.81 35.14
CA LYS A 18 -30.31 19.58 35.72
C LYS A 18 -29.80 20.96 36.19
N PRO A 19 -30.63 22.01 36.22
CA PRO A 19 -30.22 23.31 36.72
C PRO A 19 -29.53 23.27 38.10
N GLU A 20 -29.99 22.40 38.99
CA GLU A 20 -29.45 22.20 40.35
C GLU A 20 -28.05 21.58 40.38
N ASP A 21 -27.65 20.89 39.29
CA ASP A 21 -26.32 20.33 39.15
C ASP A 21 -25.31 21.41 38.68
N LEU A 22 -25.81 22.42 37.96
CA LEU A 22 -25.02 23.53 37.42
C LEU A 22 -24.83 24.64 38.45
N VAL A 23 -25.84 24.88 39.28
CA VAL A 23 -25.87 25.94 40.28
C VAL A 23 -26.14 25.37 41.67
N SER A 24 -25.14 25.43 42.54
CA SER A 24 -25.23 25.02 43.94
C SER A 24 -24.50 26.00 44.85
N GLN A 25 -24.82 25.97 46.15
CA GLN A 25 -24.14 26.80 47.15
C GLN A 25 -22.65 26.44 47.21
N MET A 26 -21.80 27.46 47.26
CA MET A 26 -20.32 27.33 47.33
C MET A 26 -19.68 26.60 46.14
N GLN A 27 -20.38 26.51 44.99
CA GLN A 27 -19.87 25.93 43.76
C GLN A 27 -19.53 27.03 42.75
N CYS A 28 -18.38 26.91 42.09
CA CYS A 28 -18.03 27.71 40.91
C CYS A 28 -18.00 26.79 39.70
N THR A 29 -18.98 26.97 38.80
CA THR A 29 -19.10 26.18 37.56
C THR A 29 -18.53 26.98 36.40
N ILE A 30 -17.54 26.43 35.70
CA ILE A 30 -16.91 27.07 34.55
C ILE A 30 -17.35 26.34 33.28
N VAL A 31 -17.92 27.10 32.33
CA VAL A 31 -18.30 26.59 31.01
C VAL A 31 -17.30 27.11 29.98
N ASN A 32 -16.49 26.21 29.43
CA ASN A 32 -15.45 26.57 28.47
C ASN A 32 -15.98 26.49 27.04
N LEU A 33 -16.11 27.64 26.37
CA LEU A 33 -16.58 27.76 24.98
C LEU A 33 -15.44 27.81 23.95
N ARG A 34 -14.19 27.68 24.39
CA ARG A 34 -13.01 27.85 23.52
C ARG A 34 -12.92 26.72 22.49
N GLY A 35 -12.74 27.09 21.23
CA GLY A 35 -12.58 26.13 20.12
C GLY A 35 -13.88 25.74 19.42
N LEU A 36 -15.03 26.21 19.90
CA LEU A 36 -16.32 26.01 19.24
C LEU A 36 -16.57 27.04 18.12
N PRO A 37 -17.29 26.67 17.05
CA PRO A 37 -17.87 27.61 16.09
C PRO A 37 -18.76 28.66 16.76
N ALA A 38 -18.79 29.89 16.23
CA ALA A 38 -19.56 30.98 16.83
C ALA A 38 -21.06 30.67 16.95
N GLN A 39 -21.64 29.99 15.95
CA GLN A 39 -23.07 29.59 15.99
C GLN A 39 -23.36 28.64 17.16
N ASP A 40 -22.51 27.66 17.41
CA ASP A 40 -22.67 26.72 18.51
C ASP A 40 -22.57 27.43 19.86
N GLN A 41 -21.62 28.37 19.99
CA GLN A 41 -21.48 29.18 21.21
C GLN A 41 -22.76 29.98 21.51
N TYR A 42 -23.35 30.63 20.51
CA TYR A 42 -24.62 31.35 20.69
C TYR A 42 -25.74 30.41 21.14
N SER A 43 -25.89 29.27 20.45
CA SER A 43 -26.94 28.31 20.77
C SER A 43 -26.81 27.74 22.19
N ILE A 44 -25.60 27.37 22.60
CA ILE A 44 -25.32 26.82 23.93
C ILE A 44 -25.61 27.86 25.02
N VAL A 45 -25.09 29.08 24.85
CA VAL A 45 -25.28 30.16 25.82
C VAL A 45 -26.76 30.54 25.92
N GLY A 46 -27.45 30.76 24.80
CA GLY A 46 -28.88 31.08 24.81
C GLY A 46 -29.72 30.04 25.54
N ARG A 47 -29.52 28.75 25.22
CA ARG A 47 -30.24 27.64 25.87
C ARG A 47 -29.91 27.52 27.36
N LEU A 48 -28.63 27.60 27.74
CA LEU A 48 -28.20 27.51 29.13
C LEU A 48 -28.79 28.66 29.96
N LEU A 49 -28.69 29.89 29.48
CA LEU A 49 -29.19 31.06 30.19
C LEU A 49 -30.71 31.00 30.37
N ASN A 50 -31.45 30.59 29.34
CA ASN A 50 -32.89 30.45 29.44
C ASN A 50 -33.27 29.36 30.47
N LYS A 51 -32.59 28.21 30.44
CA LYS A 51 -32.79 27.11 31.39
C LYS A 51 -32.52 27.52 32.83
N LEU A 52 -31.44 28.28 33.08
CA LEU A 52 -31.13 28.78 34.43
C LEU A 52 -32.12 29.85 34.89
N LEU A 53 -32.57 30.72 33.98
CA LEU A 53 -33.56 31.76 34.27
C LEU A 53 -34.93 31.15 34.62
N GLU A 54 -35.38 30.14 33.88
CA GLU A 54 -36.62 29.43 34.20
C GLU A 54 -36.52 28.71 35.56
N ALA A 55 -35.41 28.04 35.82
CA ALA A 55 -35.19 27.30 37.07
C ALA A 55 -35.19 28.21 38.31
N ILE A 56 -34.56 29.39 38.24
CA ILE A 56 -34.57 30.33 39.36
C ILE A 56 -35.94 30.97 39.57
N MET A 57 -36.71 31.22 38.50
CA MET A 57 -38.07 31.75 38.59
C MET A 57 -39.03 30.81 39.32
N VAL A 58 -38.83 29.49 39.19
CA VAL A 58 -39.56 28.47 39.95
C VAL A 58 -38.89 28.06 41.27
N MET A 59 -37.87 28.81 41.71
CA MET A 59 -37.08 28.57 42.93
C MET A 59 -36.43 27.17 43.02
N GLN A 60 -36.13 26.56 41.87
CA GLN A 60 -35.50 25.24 41.78
C GLN A 60 -34.00 25.28 42.11
N ILE A 61 -33.34 26.41 41.88
CA ILE A 61 -31.91 26.63 42.15
C ILE A 61 -31.70 27.80 43.12
N PRO A 62 -30.60 27.83 43.90
CA PRO A 62 -30.33 28.95 44.80
C PRO A 62 -29.91 30.21 44.02
N PRO A 63 -30.00 31.41 44.63
CA PRO A 63 -29.45 32.64 44.08
C PRO A 63 -27.98 32.49 43.69
N PHE A 64 -27.58 33.07 42.56
CA PHE A 64 -26.25 32.89 42.00
C PHE A 64 -25.76 34.13 41.24
N TYR A 65 -24.44 34.14 40.99
CA TYR A 65 -23.80 35.10 40.10
C TYR A 65 -23.45 34.42 38.78
N LEU A 66 -23.91 35.00 37.69
CA LEU A 66 -23.59 34.59 36.33
C LEU A 66 -22.55 35.56 35.76
N VAL A 67 -21.38 35.05 35.38
CA VAL A 67 -20.33 35.86 34.76
C VAL A 67 -20.24 35.52 33.28
N LEU A 68 -20.49 36.50 32.42
CA LEU A 68 -20.33 36.39 30.97
C LEU A 68 -19.03 37.08 30.54
N ASP A 69 -18.07 36.30 30.09
CA ASP A 69 -16.82 36.80 29.49
C ASP A 69 -17.02 37.12 28.00
N GLU A 70 -16.28 38.11 27.50
CA GLU A 70 -16.43 38.68 26.16
C GLU A 70 -17.90 38.94 25.77
N ALA A 71 -18.65 39.51 26.71
CA ALA A 71 -20.11 39.58 26.63
C ALA A 71 -20.64 40.38 25.43
N HIS A 72 -19.82 41.23 24.82
CA HIS A 72 -20.20 41.93 23.58
C HIS A 72 -20.47 40.97 22.41
N LEU A 73 -20.01 39.71 22.48
CA LEU A 73 -20.34 38.66 21.52
C LEU A 73 -21.81 38.21 21.66
N PHE A 74 -22.27 37.98 22.89
CA PHE A 74 -23.59 37.42 23.20
C PHE A 74 -24.68 38.48 23.43
N ALA A 75 -24.28 39.64 23.93
CA ALA A 75 -25.13 40.78 24.25
C ALA A 75 -24.77 42.01 23.41
N GLY A 76 -24.35 41.81 22.15
CA GLY A 76 -23.90 42.85 21.26
C GLY A 76 -25.00 43.52 20.44
N ARG A 77 -24.78 44.76 19.99
CA ARG A 77 -25.67 45.49 19.07
C ARG A 77 -25.52 45.05 17.61
N THR A 78 -24.39 44.45 17.25
CA THR A 78 -24.05 44.05 15.89
C THR A 78 -24.63 42.65 15.58
N ARG A 79 -24.98 42.38 14.31
CA ARG A 79 -25.48 41.07 13.82
C ARG A 79 -26.91 40.63 14.27
N GLN A 80 -27.76 41.56 14.71
CA GLN A 80 -29.18 41.28 15.05
C GLN A 80 -30.04 40.71 13.90
N LYS A 81 -29.54 40.69 12.65
CA LYS A 81 -30.22 40.06 11.51
C LYS A 81 -30.14 38.53 11.54
N ASP A 82 -29.18 37.96 12.29
CA ASP A 82 -29.09 36.52 12.49
C ASP A 82 -30.11 36.08 13.58
N PRO A 83 -31.06 35.19 13.26
CA PRO A 83 -32.09 34.75 14.21
C PRO A 83 -31.53 34.19 15.51
N LEU A 84 -30.42 33.44 15.47
CA LEU A 84 -29.84 32.76 16.64
C LEU A 84 -29.15 33.76 17.58
N VAL A 85 -28.45 34.73 17.00
CA VAL A 85 -27.81 35.82 17.76
C VAL A 85 -28.87 36.69 18.43
N LYS A 86 -29.98 36.96 17.71
CA LYS A 86 -31.10 37.73 18.25
C LYS A 86 -31.78 37.01 19.42
N GLU A 87 -32.05 35.71 19.29
CA GLU A 87 -32.62 34.89 20.36
C GLU A 87 -31.74 34.90 21.62
N THR A 88 -30.42 34.69 21.45
CA THR A 88 -29.46 34.73 22.56
C THR A 88 -29.44 36.09 23.26
N LEU A 89 -29.43 37.18 22.47
CA LEU A 89 -29.49 38.55 22.99
C LEU A 89 -30.78 38.80 23.78
N ASP A 90 -31.92 38.34 23.28
CA ASP A 90 -33.21 38.51 23.93
C ASP A 90 -33.28 37.76 25.28
N VAL A 91 -32.66 36.57 25.37
CA VAL A 91 -32.50 35.84 26.64
C VAL A 91 -31.61 36.61 27.62
N VAL A 92 -30.48 37.16 27.18
CA VAL A 92 -29.59 37.95 28.05
C VAL A 92 -30.29 39.23 28.54
N ARG A 93 -31.04 39.91 27.68
CA ARG A 93 -31.85 41.08 28.07
C ARG A 93 -32.90 40.71 29.12
N ARG A 94 -33.61 39.61 28.92
CA ARG A 94 -34.59 39.10 29.88
C ARG A 94 -33.93 38.77 31.21
N PHE A 95 -32.75 38.15 31.18
CA PHE A 95 -31.96 37.88 32.39
C PHE A 95 -31.58 39.18 33.13
N ALA A 96 -31.14 40.22 32.41
CA ALA A 96 -30.81 41.52 33.01
C ALA A 96 -32.05 42.24 33.60
N GLN A 97 -33.22 42.10 32.98
CA GLN A 97 -34.48 42.72 33.41
C GLN A 97 -35.16 42.00 34.58
N GLU A 98 -35.15 40.66 34.56
CA GLU A 98 -35.95 39.82 35.46
C GLU A 98 -35.10 39.11 36.51
N GLY A 99 -33.86 38.74 36.17
CA GLY A 99 -33.01 37.88 37.01
C GLY A 99 -32.77 38.41 38.42
N ARG A 100 -32.55 39.73 38.56
CA ARG A 100 -32.32 40.38 39.87
C ARG A 100 -33.48 40.14 40.86
N LYS A 101 -34.72 40.04 40.39
CA LYS A 101 -35.90 39.81 41.25
C LYS A 101 -35.87 38.45 41.94
N PHE A 102 -35.23 37.47 41.31
CA PHE A 102 -35.18 36.08 41.76
C PHE A 102 -33.79 35.69 42.28
N GLY A 103 -32.85 36.64 42.42
CA GLY A 103 -31.50 36.38 42.93
C GLY A 103 -30.51 35.84 41.90
N ALA A 104 -30.81 35.94 40.60
CA ALA A 104 -29.88 35.63 39.53
C ALA A 104 -29.18 36.92 39.05
N ASN A 105 -27.97 37.15 39.56
CA ASN A 105 -27.20 38.38 39.34
C ASN A 105 -26.28 38.23 38.12
N LEU A 106 -26.40 39.13 37.15
CA LEU A 106 -25.59 39.13 35.94
C LEU A 106 -24.35 40.02 36.11
N ILE A 107 -23.18 39.48 35.78
CA ILE A 107 -21.90 40.19 35.68
C ILE A 107 -21.41 40.04 34.24
N VAL A 108 -21.12 41.18 33.60
CA VAL A 108 -20.75 41.27 32.20
C VAL A 108 -19.30 41.76 32.13
N LEU A 109 -18.43 40.99 31.47
CA LEU A 109 -17.04 41.37 31.23
C LEU A 109 -16.86 41.64 29.74
N THR A 110 -16.30 42.79 29.40
CA THR A 110 -16.02 43.15 28.00
C THR A 110 -14.92 44.19 27.90
N GLN A 111 -14.08 44.04 26.88
CA GLN A 111 -13.10 45.04 26.46
C GLN A 111 -13.72 46.14 25.57
N ARG A 112 -14.94 45.96 25.06
CA ARG A 112 -15.62 46.86 24.11
C ARG A 112 -17.01 47.25 24.60
N PRO A 113 -17.15 48.10 25.63
CA PRO A 113 -18.44 48.48 26.19
C PRO A 113 -19.37 49.18 25.18
N GLN A 114 -18.85 49.85 24.15
CA GLN A 114 -19.67 50.48 23.11
C GLN A 114 -20.50 49.50 22.28
N LEU A 115 -20.02 48.26 22.12
CA LEU A 115 -20.69 47.23 21.33
C LEU A 115 -21.79 46.51 22.11
N LEU A 116 -21.85 46.69 23.43
CA LEU A 116 -22.84 46.07 24.31
C LEU A 116 -24.23 46.69 24.11
N ASP A 117 -25.26 45.87 24.24
CA ASP A 117 -26.65 46.27 24.14
C ASP A 117 -27.02 47.39 25.12
N MET A 118 -27.87 48.34 24.66
CA MET A 118 -28.30 49.49 25.45
C MET A 118 -28.92 49.06 26.79
N THR A 119 -29.78 48.03 26.77
CA THR A 119 -30.57 47.59 27.92
C THR A 119 -29.71 46.90 28.96
N VAL A 120 -28.84 45.98 28.53
CA VAL A 120 -27.89 45.30 29.43
C VAL A 120 -26.96 46.32 30.10
N ARG A 121 -26.47 47.29 29.31
CA ARG A 121 -25.64 48.38 29.80
C ARG A 121 -26.35 49.28 30.82
N SER A 122 -27.58 49.71 30.53
CA SER A 122 -28.34 50.62 31.41
C SER A 122 -28.79 49.97 32.72
N LEU A 123 -28.97 48.65 32.72
CA LEU A 123 -29.37 47.89 33.92
C LEU A 123 -28.17 47.43 34.76
N SER A 124 -26.95 47.65 34.28
CA SER A 124 -25.72 47.36 35.02
C SER A 124 -25.53 48.44 36.09
N ALA A 125 -25.94 48.12 37.32
CA ALA A 125 -25.96 49.07 38.43
C ALA A 125 -24.57 49.36 39.02
N THR A 126 -23.58 48.51 38.76
CA THR A 126 -22.21 48.64 39.27
C THR A 126 -21.24 48.53 38.12
N TRP A 127 -20.28 49.45 38.06
CA TRP A 127 -19.26 49.51 37.03
C TRP A 127 -17.88 49.44 37.67
N VAL A 128 -17.05 48.55 37.15
CA VAL A 128 -15.62 48.45 37.46
C VAL A 128 -14.87 48.72 36.16
N ILE A 129 -14.32 49.93 36.03
CA ILE A 129 -13.76 50.45 34.80
C ILE A 129 -12.24 50.41 34.91
N HIS A 130 -11.62 49.55 34.11
CA HIS A 130 -10.18 49.52 33.90
C HIS A 130 -9.75 50.51 32.83
N GLN A 131 -8.44 50.54 32.51
CA GLN A 131 -7.93 51.38 31.42
C GLN A 131 -8.68 51.11 30.12
N LEU A 132 -9.26 52.18 29.56
CA LEU A 132 -9.88 52.20 28.23
C LEU A 132 -9.17 53.26 27.41
N THR A 133 -8.78 52.91 26.18
CA THR A 133 -8.05 53.82 25.27
C THR A 133 -8.91 54.38 24.15
N ASP A 134 -10.01 53.71 23.81
CA ASP A 134 -10.90 54.16 22.74
C ASP A 134 -11.82 55.28 23.26
N PRO A 135 -11.87 56.45 22.60
CA PRO A 135 -12.68 57.58 23.06
C PRO A 135 -14.19 57.28 23.15
N ASN A 136 -14.72 56.37 22.32
CA ASN A 136 -16.13 56.01 22.38
C ASN A 136 -16.40 55.07 23.55
N ASP A 137 -15.51 54.10 23.81
CA ASP A 137 -15.61 53.22 24.98
C ASP A 137 -15.49 54.01 26.29
N VAL A 138 -14.56 54.97 26.37
CA VAL A 138 -14.42 55.89 27.52
C VAL A 138 -15.71 56.70 27.71
N ARG A 139 -16.23 57.32 26.64
CA ARG A 139 -17.49 58.08 26.71
C ARG A 139 -18.64 57.21 27.23
N ILE A 140 -18.77 55.98 26.72
CA ILE A 140 -19.81 55.06 27.16
C ILE A 140 -19.64 54.66 28.63
N ALA A 141 -18.43 54.40 29.09
CA ALA A 141 -18.14 54.06 30.47
C ALA A 141 -18.44 55.22 31.44
N VAL A 142 -18.11 56.45 31.05
CA VAL A 142 -18.42 57.67 31.82
C VAL A 142 -19.93 57.90 31.89
N GLU A 143 -20.62 57.91 30.75
CA GLU A 143 -22.06 58.14 30.67
C GLU A 143 -22.86 57.05 31.42
N SER A 144 -22.52 55.78 31.22
CA SER A 144 -23.27 54.65 31.80
C SER A 144 -22.89 54.38 33.25
N GLY A 145 -21.67 54.75 33.65
CA GLY A 145 -21.18 54.66 35.03
C GLY A 145 -21.55 55.86 35.91
N GLY A 146 -22.25 56.86 35.36
CA GLY A 146 -22.68 58.04 36.11
C GLY A 146 -21.53 58.95 36.56
N LEU A 147 -20.44 59.00 35.79
CA LEU A 147 -19.24 59.79 36.10
C LEU A 147 -19.32 61.18 35.45
N SER A 148 -18.64 62.18 36.05
CA SER A 148 -18.39 63.46 35.38
C SER A 148 -17.38 63.29 34.24
N ASN A 149 -17.40 64.18 33.26
CA ASN A 149 -16.49 64.13 32.10
C ASN A 149 -15.00 64.23 32.48
N GLU A 150 -14.67 64.73 33.67
CA GLU A 150 -13.30 64.81 34.20
C GLU A 150 -12.67 63.42 34.36
N TRP A 151 -13.47 62.42 34.73
CA TRP A 151 -13.04 61.03 34.85
C TRP A 151 -12.63 60.40 33.51
N ALA A 152 -13.04 60.97 32.38
CA ALA A 152 -12.62 60.48 31.06
C ALA A 152 -11.10 60.57 30.89
N TYR A 153 -10.47 61.61 31.45
CA TYR A 153 -9.02 61.72 31.44
C TYR A 153 -8.40 60.63 32.35
N GLU A 154 -8.90 60.46 33.57
CA GLU A 154 -8.38 59.49 34.52
C GLU A 154 -8.46 58.04 34.00
N ILE A 155 -9.60 57.65 33.40
CA ILE A 155 -9.80 56.30 32.83
C ILE A 155 -8.74 55.97 31.76
N ASN A 156 -8.32 56.94 30.93
CA ASN A 156 -7.32 56.72 29.88
C ASN A 156 -5.92 56.45 30.45
N TRP A 157 -5.62 56.98 31.65
CA TRP A 157 -4.29 56.94 32.26
C TRP A 157 -4.16 55.93 33.41
N LEU A 158 -5.19 55.11 33.68
CA LEU A 158 -5.11 54.02 34.65
C LEU A 158 -3.98 53.04 34.30
N GLU A 159 -3.18 52.63 35.28
CA GLU A 159 -2.17 51.60 35.10
C GLU A 159 -2.77 50.18 35.16
N PRO A 160 -2.10 49.15 34.61
CA PRO A 160 -2.53 47.77 34.77
C PRO A 160 -2.71 47.39 36.24
N GLY A 161 -3.92 46.98 36.60
CA GLY A 161 -4.31 46.68 37.98
C GLY A 161 -5.08 47.81 38.67
N ASP A 162 -5.06 49.03 38.12
CA ASP A 162 -5.90 50.12 38.62
C ASP A 162 -7.30 50.07 37.97
N ALA A 163 -8.32 50.51 38.72
CA ALA A 163 -9.71 50.56 38.27
C ALA A 163 -10.48 51.67 38.98
N ILE A 164 -11.52 52.18 38.32
CA ILE A 164 -12.52 53.08 38.90
C ILE A 164 -13.80 52.28 39.16
N ILE A 165 -14.28 52.27 40.40
CA ILE A 165 -15.53 51.64 40.81
C ILE A 165 -16.61 52.71 41.01
N THR A 166 -17.75 52.56 40.34
CA THR A 166 -18.90 53.48 40.42
C THR A 166 -20.24 52.72 40.37
N GLY A 167 -21.34 53.42 40.67
CA GLY A 167 -22.69 52.87 40.74
C GLY A 167 -23.12 52.47 42.15
N ASP A 168 -24.13 51.61 42.27
CA ASP A 168 -24.82 51.27 43.53
C ASP A 168 -23.92 50.70 44.63
N VAL A 169 -22.74 50.16 44.28
CA VAL A 169 -21.79 49.58 45.25
C VAL A 169 -21.00 50.63 46.02
N VAL A 170 -20.94 51.88 45.54
CA VAL A 170 -20.25 52.99 46.20
C VAL A 170 -21.21 54.15 46.43
N GLU A 171 -21.20 54.73 47.63
CA GLU A 171 -22.11 55.84 47.97
C GLU A 171 -21.69 57.13 47.25
N ARG A 172 -22.21 57.33 46.03
CA ARG A 172 -22.16 58.57 45.23
C ARG A 172 -20.77 59.10 44.82
N VAL A 173 -19.69 58.54 45.34
CA VAL A 173 -18.31 58.94 45.03
C VAL A 173 -17.62 57.80 44.31
N PRO A 174 -17.14 58.01 43.07
CA PRO A 174 -16.33 57.01 42.37
C PRO A 174 -15.05 56.72 43.14
N LEU A 175 -14.71 55.44 43.29
CA LEU A 175 -13.50 55.01 43.99
C LEU A 175 -12.43 54.59 42.99
N HIS A 176 -11.30 55.29 43.03
CA HIS A 176 -10.08 54.80 42.37
C HIS A 176 -9.43 53.74 43.26
N VAL A 177 -9.30 52.51 42.75
CA VAL A 177 -8.79 51.36 43.50
C VAL A 177 -7.68 50.66 42.75
N LYS A 178 -6.75 50.07 43.53
CA LYS A 178 -5.73 49.18 43.00
C LYS A 178 -6.12 47.73 43.27
N ILE A 179 -6.42 46.99 42.21
CA ILE A 179 -6.73 45.57 42.26
C ILE A 179 -5.44 44.80 42.58
N ARG A 180 -5.47 44.06 43.68
CA ARG A 180 -4.37 43.16 44.08
C ARG A 180 -4.02 42.18 42.95
N CYS A 181 -2.77 41.75 42.91
CA CYS A 181 -2.38 40.68 42.00
C CYS A 181 -3.19 39.40 42.26
N ARG A 182 -3.50 38.69 41.17
CA ARG A 182 -4.13 37.38 41.22
C ARG A 182 -3.23 36.40 42.00
N GLU A 183 -3.77 35.74 43.01
CA GLU A 183 -3.05 34.72 43.79
C GLU A 183 -2.84 33.40 43.04
N THR A 184 -3.65 33.15 42.00
CA THR A 184 -3.53 31.96 41.15
C THR A 184 -2.82 32.24 39.83
N ARG A 185 -2.11 31.23 39.31
CA ARG A 185 -1.41 31.35 38.02
C ARG A 185 -2.41 31.32 36.85
N HIS A 186 -2.07 32.04 35.78
CA HIS A 186 -2.83 31.97 34.51
C HIS A 186 -2.78 30.54 33.95
N GLY A 187 -3.94 29.92 33.74
CA GLY A 187 -4.03 28.53 33.25
C GLY A 187 -3.64 27.44 34.27
N ALA A 188 -3.47 27.76 35.56
CA ALA A 188 -3.36 26.74 36.61
C ALA A 188 -4.73 26.18 36.99
N PRO A 189 -4.77 24.98 37.61
CA PRO A 189 -5.97 24.48 38.26
C PRO A 189 -6.57 25.55 39.15
N GLY A 190 -7.87 25.81 38.98
CA GLY A 190 -8.59 26.83 39.74
C GLY A 190 -8.29 26.74 41.23
N PHE A 191 -8.15 27.90 41.87
CA PHE A 191 -8.25 28.05 43.31
C PHE A 191 -9.53 27.32 43.76
N ASN A 192 -9.43 26.35 44.67
CA ASN A 192 -10.61 25.68 45.20
C ASN A 192 -10.92 26.27 46.58
N PRO A 193 -11.96 27.12 46.74
CA PRO A 193 -12.33 27.68 48.05
C PRO A 193 -12.61 26.61 49.12
N LEU A 194 -12.84 25.37 48.68
CA LEU A 194 -13.05 24.17 49.51
C LEU A 194 -11.83 23.76 50.36
N ASP A 195 -10.65 24.34 50.12
CA ASP A 195 -9.45 24.04 50.90
C ASP A 195 -9.47 24.66 52.31
N PHE A 196 -10.36 25.63 52.56
CA PHE A 196 -10.56 26.31 53.85
C PHE A 196 -11.85 25.92 54.57
N VAL A 197 -12.56 24.91 54.06
CA VAL A 197 -13.81 24.41 54.64
C VAL A 197 -13.52 23.28 55.63
N SER A 198 -14.34 23.16 56.67
CA SER A 198 -14.17 22.14 57.72
C SER A 198 -14.09 20.72 57.13
N PRO A 199 -13.30 19.80 57.71
CA PRO A 199 -13.12 18.43 57.19
C PRO A 199 -14.44 17.67 56.99
N GLU A 200 -15.44 17.93 57.83
CA GLU A 200 -16.76 17.29 57.76
C GLU A 200 -17.59 17.75 56.56
N GLU A 201 -17.58 19.03 56.25
CA GLU A 201 -18.27 19.59 55.08
C GLU A 201 -17.59 19.17 53.78
N ARG A 202 -16.26 19.08 53.80
CA ARG A 202 -15.46 18.59 52.66
C ARG A 202 -15.75 17.13 52.36
N GLU A 203 -15.94 16.29 53.38
CA GLU A 203 -16.32 14.89 53.23
C GLU A 203 -17.78 14.74 52.76
N ARG A 204 -18.71 15.58 53.25
CA ARG A 204 -20.09 15.62 52.73
C ARG A 204 -20.12 16.04 51.26
N MET A 205 -19.37 17.07 50.89
CA MET A 205 -19.27 17.53 49.50
C MET A 205 -18.59 16.50 48.60
N ARG A 206 -17.53 15.83 49.08
CA ARG A 206 -16.86 14.74 48.35
C ARG A 206 -17.80 13.55 48.14
N LYS A 207 -18.58 13.17 49.14
CA LYS A 207 -19.63 12.13 49.01
C LYS A 207 -20.75 12.55 48.08
N ARG A 208 -21.17 13.83 48.11
CA ARG A 208 -22.21 14.38 47.22
C ARG A 208 -21.73 14.49 45.78
N MET A 209 -20.49 14.94 45.57
CA MET A 209 -19.81 14.99 44.27
C MET A 209 -19.50 13.59 43.74
N ALA A 210 -19.11 12.64 44.59
CA ALA A 210 -18.94 11.24 44.21
C ALA A 210 -20.29 10.61 43.86
N ALA A 211 -21.36 10.90 44.61
CA ALA A 211 -22.72 10.46 44.30
C ALA A 211 -23.28 11.14 43.04
N LEU A 212 -22.92 12.41 42.78
CA LEU A 212 -23.26 13.12 41.55
C LEU A 212 -22.48 12.53 40.37
N LYS A 213 -21.18 12.25 40.53
CA LYS A 213 -20.35 11.58 39.54
C LYS A 213 -20.87 10.17 39.25
N ASP A 214 -21.25 9.40 40.27
CA ASP A 214 -21.89 8.09 40.15
C ASP A 214 -23.28 8.17 39.53
N ARG A 215 -24.07 9.22 39.82
CA ARG A 215 -25.39 9.45 39.18
C ARG A 215 -25.26 9.90 37.74
N LEU A 216 -24.29 10.75 37.40
CA LEU A 216 -23.96 11.16 36.04
C LEU A 216 -23.38 9.99 35.24
N ILE A 217 -22.62 9.10 35.89
CA ILE A 217 -22.19 7.81 35.32
C ILE A 217 -23.38 6.86 35.13
N LYS A 218 -24.36 6.84 36.04
CA LYS A 218 -25.62 6.06 35.91
C LYS A 218 -26.59 6.65 34.88
N MET A 219 -26.59 7.96 34.64
CA MET A 219 -27.36 8.62 33.57
C MET A 219 -26.66 8.53 32.20
N ARG A 220 -25.37 8.18 32.15
CA ARG A 220 -24.62 7.81 30.92
C ARG A 220 -24.99 6.41 30.37
N GLY A 221 -26.24 6.02 30.54
CA GLY A 221 -26.70 4.65 30.31
C GLY A 221 -26.25 3.73 31.44
N ALA A 222 -27.19 3.07 32.09
CA ALA A 222 -26.87 1.85 32.81
C ALA A 222 -26.11 0.90 31.84
N PRO A 223 -25.09 0.17 32.29
CA PRO A 223 -24.51 -0.90 31.47
C PRO A 223 -25.65 -1.80 30.98
N GLY A 224 -25.80 -1.94 29.67
CA GLY A 224 -26.71 -2.92 29.06
C GLY A 224 -28.08 -2.44 28.57
N VAL A 225 -28.60 -1.26 28.94
CA VAL A 225 -29.92 -0.81 28.41
C VAL A 225 -29.73 0.16 27.23
N PRO A 226 -30.08 -0.23 25.98
CA PRO A 226 -30.03 0.68 24.85
C PRO A 226 -31.05 1.82 25.00
N PRO A 227 -30.77 3.02 24.47
CA PRO A 227 -31.74 4.12 24.44
C PRO A 227 -32.98 3.72 23.63
N SER A 228 -34.14 4.25 24.02
CA SER A 228 -35.45 3.89 23.46
C SER A 228 -35.63 4.46 22.06
N LEU A 229 -35.44 3.65 21.02
CA LEU A 229 -35.68 4.04 19.62
C LEU A 229 -37.17 3.99 19.27
N PRO A 230 -37.63 4.75 18.25
CA PRO A 230 -39.00 4.64 17.78
C PRO A 230 -39.33 3.22 17.31
N PRO A 231 -40.56 2.71 17.55
CA PRO A 231 -40.94 1.33 17.22
C PRO A 231 -40.88 1.02 15.71
N SER A 232 -40.92 2.04 14.85
CA SER A 232 -40.78 1.92 13.40
C SER A 232 -39.33 1.71 12.93
N LEU A 233 -38.35 1.80 13.83
CA LEU A 233 -36.93 1.65 13.53
C LEU A 233 -36.33 0.52 14.38
N PRO A 234 -36.22 -0.70 13.84
CA PRO A 234 -35.65 -1.82 14.58
C PRO A 234 -34.17 -1.58 14.88
N ALA A 235 -33.69 -2.19 15.96
CA ALA A 235 -32.30 -2.12 16.38
C ALA A 235 -31.69 -3.51 16.42
N THR A 236 -30.47 -3.64 15.91
CA THR A 236 -29.71 -4.89 15.92
C THR A 236 -28.25 -4.61 16.30
N TYR A 237 -27.52 -5.66 16.63
CA TYR A 237 -26.17 -5.61 17.16
C TYR A 237 -25.21 -6.36 16.28
N MET A 238 -24.04 -5.77 16.04
CA MET A 238 -22.91 -6.51 15.48
C MET A 238 -22.21 -7.33 16.58
N PRO A 239 -21.69 -8.53 16.26
CA PRO A 239 -20.99 -9.36 17.23
C PRO A 239 -19.61 -8.77 17.58
N VAL A 240 -19.21 -8.93 18.84
CA VAL A 240 -17.82 -8.69 19.28
C VAL A 240 -16.98 -9.90 18.87
N ARG A 241 -16.06 -9.71 17.92
CA ARG A 241 -15.15 -10.75 17.41
C ARG A 241 -13.69 -10.52 17.81
N VAL A 242 -13.27 -9.25 17.87
CA VAL A 242 -11.92 -8.83 18.25
C VAL A 242 -12.00 -8.07 19.56
N ASP A 243 -11.83 -8.79 20.65
CA ASP A 243 -11.83 -8.23 22.00
C ASP A 243 -10.41 -7.81 22.45
N GLU A 244 -10.32 -7.29 23.67
CA GLU A 244 -9.07 -6.83 24.26
C GLU A 244 -8.05 -7.94 24.44
N LYS A 245 -8.52 -9.18 24.65
CA LYS A 245 -7.64 -10.35 24.81
C LYS A 245 -7.05 -10.78 23.49
N SER A 246 -7.87 -10.81 22.44
CA SER A 246 -7.45 -11.14 21.06
C SER A 246 -6.37 -10.17 20.58
N LEU A 247 -6.56 -8.88 20.85
CA LEU A 247 -5.59 -7.85 20.51
C LEU A 247 -4.32 -7.94 21.38
N LEU A 248 -4.47 -8.29 22.66
CA LEU A 248 -3.33 -8.57 23.54
C LEU A 248 -2.50 -9.77 23.07
N GLU A 249 -3.12 -10.82 22.54
CA GLU A 249 -2.42 -11.98 21.96
C GLU A 249 -1.57 -11.57 20.75
N THR A 250 -2.13 -10.76 19.85
CA THR A 250 -1.39 -10.20 18.70
C THR A 250 -0.18 -9.37 19.17
N LEU A 251 -0.34 -8.59 20.24
CA LEU A 251 0.74 -7.80 20.83
C LEU A 251 1.80 -8.66 21.53
N LYS A 252 1.43 -9.81 22.10
CA LYS A 252 2.39 -10.74 22.74
C LYS A 252 3.31 -11.44 21.73
N GLU A 253 2.87 -11.58 20.48
CA GLU A 253 3.73 -12.09 19.40
C GLU A 253 4.85 -11.09 19.03
N ASN A 254 4.73 -9.84 19.47
CA ASN A 254 5.71 -8.80 19.24
C ASN A 254 6.95 -9.01 20.11
N LYS A 255 8.04 -9.47 19.49
CA LYS A 255 9.35 -9.70 20.14
C LYS A 255 9.95 -8.46 20.82
N THR A 256 9.40 -7.27 20.56
CA THR A 256 9.86 -6.01 21.14
C THR A 256 9.33 -5.77 22.55
N LEU A 257 8.30 -6.50 22.97
CA LEU A 257 7.70 -6.36 24.29
C LEU A 257 8.19 -7.47 25.20
N ASP A 258 8.56 -7.12 26.43
CA ASP A 258 8.83 -8.11 27.49
C ASP A 258 7.50 -8.65 28.03
N HIS A 259 6.54 -7.74 28.24
CA HIS A 259 5.20 -8.04 28.69
C HIS A 259 4.21 -6.97 28.22
N ALA A 260 2.94 -7.34 28.08
CA ALA A 260 1.85 -6.40 27.87
C ALA A 260 0.63 -6.84 28.68
N GLU A 261 -0.09 -5.88 29.23
CA GLU A 261 -1.35 -6.09 29.94
C GLU A 261 -2.40 -5.04 29.59
N VAL A 262 -3.67 -5.38 29.79
CA VAL A 262 -4.79 -4.45 29.63
C VAL A 262 -5.07 -3.84 31.01
N VAL A 263 -4.86 -2.53 31.14
CA VAL A 263 -5.09 -1.81 32.41
C VAL A 263 -6.56 -1.49 32.59
N LYS A 264 -7.21 -1.02 31.52
CA LYS A 264 -8.62 -0.65 31.52
C LYS A 264 -9.17 -0.83 30.12
N SER A 265 -10.39 -1.32 30.00
CA SER A 265 -11.11 -1.33 28.74
C SER A 265 -12.54 -0.86 28.89
N ASP A 266 -13.07 -0.33 27.79
CA ASP A 266 -14.42 0.18 27.70
C ASP A 266 -15.03 -0.20 26.36
N LEU A 267 -16.09 -1.01 26.41
CA LEU A 267 -16.88 -1.39 25.23
C LEU A 267 -18.05 -0.43 25.08
N ARG A 268 -18.10 0.22 23.92
CA ARG A 268 -19.16 1.14 23.52
C ARG A 268 -19.84 0.67 22.25
N TYR A 269 -21.16 0.62 22.29
CA TYR A 269 -22.01 0.40 21.12
C TYR A 269 -22.36 1.74 20.50
N MET A 270 -21.81 1.98 19.31
CA MET A 270 -22.05 3.17 18.51
C MET A 270 -23.26 2.95 17.59
N PRO A 271 -24.25 3.86 17.56
CA PRO A 271 -25.41 3.72 16.68
C PRO A 271 -25.04 4.08 15.24
N ALA A 272 -25.23 3.15 14.30
CA ALA A 272 -25.12 3.40 12.87
C ALA A 272 -26.47 3.14 12.18
N LEU A 273 -26.91 4.03 11.28
CA LEU A 273 -28.10 3.82 10.48
C LEU A 273 -27.76 2.98 9.25
N PHE A 274 -28.28 1.75 9.21
CA PHE A 274 -28.16 0.87 8.06
C PHE A 274 -29.43 0.95 7.23
N ALA A 275 -29.29 1.15 5.92
CA ALA A 275 -30.40 1.13 4.99
C ALA A 275 -30.05 0.38 3.69
N GLU A 276 -31.01 -0.40 3.21
CA GLU A 276 -30.95 -1.11 1.94
C GLU A 276 -32.12 -0.66 1.05
N VAL A 277 -31.76 -0.24 -0.16
CA VAL A 277 -32.70 0.30 -1.15
C VAL A 277 -32.60 -0.55 -2.40
N THR A 278 -33.73 -0.97 -2.92
CA THR A 278 -33.82 -1.60 -4.25
C THR A 278 -34.52 -0.68 -5.21
N VAL A 279 -33.90 -0.52 -6.37
CA VAL A 279 -34.49 0.19 -7.50
C VAL A 279 -34.85 -0.84 -8.54
N ASN A 280 -36.12 -0.87 -8.93
CA ASN A 280 -36.62 -1.75 -9.98
C ASN A 280 -37.42 -0.91 -10.98
N SER A 281 -36.77 -0.53 -12.08
CA SER A 281 -37.36 0.30 -13.13
C SER A 281 -37.61 -0.55 -14.36
N VAL A 282 -38.88 -0.76 -14.69
CA VAL A 282 -39.32 -1.37 -15.96
C VAL A 282 -40.11 -0.32 -16.72
N ARG A 283 -39.52 0.20 -17.81
CA ARG A 283 -40.11 1.28 -18.61
C ARG A 283 -40.31 0.85 -20.05
N ARG A 284 -41.34 1.41 -20.69
CA ARG A 284 -41.54 1.32 -22.15
C ARG A 284 -40.77 2.39 -22.92
N MET A 285 -40.51 3.55 -22.31
CA MET A 285 -39.77 4.67 -22.90
C MET A 285 -38.90 5.38 -21.84
N PRO A 286 -37.57 5.42 -22.00
CA PRO A 286 -36.78 4.47 -22.79
C PRO A 286 -37.12 3.01 -22.42
N SER A 287 -37.12 2.09 -23.39
CA SER A 287 -37.39 0.68 -23.09
C SER A 287 -36.18 0.10 -22.37
N LEU A 288 -36.32 -0.12 -21.07
CA LEU A 288 -35.26 -0.66 -20.23
C LEU A 288 -35.85 -1.42 -19.04
N GLU A 289 -35.07 -2.40 -18.60
CA GLU A 289 -35.23 -3.11 -17.36
C GLU A 289 -33.96 -2.87 -16.54
N PHE A 290 -34.11 -2.25 -15.38
CA PHE A 290 -33.01 -1.86 -14.51
C PHE A 290 -33.32 -2.28 -13.08
N LYS A 291 -32.45 -3.13 -12.54
CA LYS A 291 -32.55 -3.58 -11.16
C LYS A 291 -31.21 -3.38 -10.47
N GLU A 292 -31.19 -2.52 -9.46
CA GLU A 292 -29.99 -2.25 -8.67
C GLU A 292 -30.31 -2.16 -7.18
N ARG A 293 -29.32 -2.44 -6.36
CA ARG A 293 -29.44 -2.46 -4.91
C ARG A 293 -28.34 -1.60 -4.29
N LEU A 294 -28.75 -0.61 -3.50
CA LEU A 294 -27.86 0.30 -2.80
C LEU A 294 -27.92 0.03 -1.31
N ARG A 295 -26.74 -0.02 -0.68
CA ARG A 295 -26.59 -0.18 0.76
C ARG A 295 -25.86 1.02 1.34
N ARG A 296 -26.36 1.53 2.47
CA ARG A 296 -25.76 2.64 3.20
C ARG A 296 -25.62 2.30 4.66
N LEU A 297 -24.50 2.73 5.22
CA LEU A 297 -24.20 2.64 6.64
C LEU A 297 -23.64 3.99 7.06
N VAL A 298 -24.46 4.74 7.78
CA VAL A 298 -24.16 6.13 8.15
C VAL A 298 -23.98 6.21 9.67
N PRO A 299 -22.95 6.90 10.20
CA PRO A 299 -22.86 7.21 11.62
C PRO A 299 -24.15 7.91 12.10
N ALA A 300 -24.66 7.53 13.26
CA ALA A 300 -25.92 8.06 13.79
C ALA A 300 -25.84 8.35 15.28
N ASP A 301 -24.65 8.67 15.80
CA ASP A 301 -24.45 9.15 17.17
C ASP A 301 -24.82 10.63 17.33
N SER A 302 -24.86 11.11 18.56
CA SER A 302 -25.26 12.47 18.92
C SER A 302 -24.41 13.58 18.29
N SER A 303 -23.19 13.29 17.82
CA SER A 303 -22.38 14.29 17.10
C SER A 303 -22.91 14.57 15.68
N VAL A 304 -23.78 13.71 15.14
CA VAL A 304 -24.34 13.85 13.79
C VAL A 304 -25.60 14.71 13.84
N SER A 305 -25.54 15.94 13.34
CA SER A 305 -26.70 16.84 13.26
C SER A 305 -27.63 16.51 12.08
N ILE A 306 -27.08 16.04 10.96
CA ILE A 306 -27.82 15.70 9.74
C ILE A 306 -27.28 14.36 9.20
N VAL A 307 -28.19 13.44 8.86
CA VAL A 307 -27.84 12.14 8.26
C VAL A 307 -27.37 12.34 6.82
N ASP A 308 -26.09 12.07 6.54
CA ASP A 308 -25.51 12.15 5.20
C ASP A 308 -25.41 10.77 4.54
N TRP A 309 -26.31 10.53 3.57
CA TRP A 309 -26.40 9.28 2.79
C TRP A 309 -25.23 9.04 1.83
N ARG A 310 -24.26 9.95 1.73
CA ARG A 310 -23.01 9.73 0.99
C ARG A 310 -22.06 8.77 1.70
N HIS A 311 -22.20 8.58 3.01
CA HIS A 311 -21.37 7.64 3.77
C HIS A 311 -21.75 6.18 3.46
N GLU A 312 -20.73 5.36 3.15
CA GLU A 312 -20.87 3.91 2.92
C GLU A 312 -20.32 3.06 4.08
N SER A 313 -19.74 3.72 5.09
CA SER A 313 -19.12 3.12 6.26
C SER A 313 -19.34 3.97 7.50
N ALA A 314 -19.49 3.31 8.65
CA ALA A 314 -19.59 3.94 9.97
C ALA A 314 -18.67 3.20 10.96
N TYR A 315 -17.93 3.97 11.77
CA TYR A 315 -17.06 3.45 12.84
C TYR A 315 -16.09 2.35 12.39
N GLY A 316 -15.53 2.44 11.18
CA GLY A 316 -14.59 1.44 10.63
C GLY A 316 -15.25 0.18 10.06
N LEU A 317 -16.58 0.13 9.97
CA LEU A 317 -17.37 -0.94 9.37
C LEU A 317 -18.03 -0.45 8.08
N THR A 318 -18.08 -1.29 7.04
CA THR A 318 -18.77 -0.98 5.78
C THR A 318 -20.17 -1.61 5.73
N ALA A 319 -21.06 -1.05 4.90
CA ALA A 319 -22.42 -1.59 4.74
C ALA A 319 -22.44 -3.05 4.24
N ASN A 320 -21.45 -3.47 3.43
CA ASN A 320 -21.33 -4.84 2.96
C ASN A 320 -20.87 -5.80 4.07
N GLU A 321 -19.94 -5.37 4.93
CA GLU A 321 -19.48 -6.18 6.07
C GLU A 321 -20.63 -6.47 7.04
N VAL A 322 -21.56 -5.52 7.26
CA VAL A 322 -22.77 -5.73 8.08
C VAL A 322 -23.58 -6.93 7.58
N VAL A 323 -23.83 -6.99 6.27
CA VAL A 323 -24.64 -8.07 5.65
C VAL A 323 -23.90 -9.40 5.68
N GLN A 324 -22.59 -9.41 5.42
CA GLN A 324 -21.78 -10.64 5.39
C GLN A 324 -21.59 -11.26 6.76
N ILE A 325 -21.43 -10.44 7.80
CA ILE A 325 -21.20 -10.90 9.18
C ILE A 325 -22.51 -11.27 9.85
N GLY A 326 -23.59 -10.57 9.53
CA GLY A 326 -24.89 -10.72 10.16
C GLY A 326 -25.02 -9.94 11.47
N THR A 327 -26.26 -9.58 11.81
CA THR A 327 -26.60 -8.89 13.05
C THR A 327 -27.45 -9.77 13.97
N SER A 328 -27.47 -9.44 15.26
CA SER A 328 -28.26 -10.14 16.29
C SER A 328 -29.23 -9.17 16.98
N PRO A 329 -30.38 -9.65 17.50
CA PRO A 329 -31.34 -8.78 18.19
C PRO A 329 -30.83 -8.29 19.57
N SER A 330 -29.85 -8.98 20.16
CA SER A 330 -29.24 -8.65 21.45
C SER A 330 -27.72 -8.51 21.36
N PRO A 331 -27.10 -7.70 22.24
CA PRO A 331 -25.65 -7.55 22.27
C PRO A 331 -24.96 -8.84 22.69
N SER A 332 -23.87 -9.19 22.01
CA SER A 332 -23.03 -10.37 22.34
C SER A 332 -22.30 -10.23 23.69
N ARG A 333 -22.03 -8.99 24.13
CA ARG A 333 -21.38 -8.65 25.40
C ARG A 333 -21.99 -7.36 25.94
N GLU A 334 -22.18 -7.26 27.25
CA GLU A 334 -22.65 -6.02 27.87
C GLU A 334 -21.65 -4.88 27.63
N GLY A 335 -22.18 -3.70 27.29
CA GLY A 335 -21.40 -2.52 26.99
C GLY A 335 -22.25 -1.26 27.14
N ARG A 336 -21.61 -0.10 27.06
CA ARG A 336 -22.28 1.20 27.11
C ARG A 336 -22.84 1.54 25.74
N HIS A 337 -24.01 2.14 25.66
CA HIS A 337 -24.59 2.58 24.39
C HIS A 337 -24.43 4.09 24.30
N GLU A 338 -23.90 4.57 23.17
CA GLU A 338 -23.89 6.00 22.90
C GLU A 338 -25.28 6.48 22.48
N MET A 339 -25.59 7.75 22.75
CA MET A 339 -26.89 8.32 22.42
C MET A 339 -27.00 8.48 20.89
N PRO A 340 -28.08 7.97 20.25
CA PRO A 340 -28.32 8.22 18.84
C PRO A 340 -28.62 9.70 18.59
N THR A 341 -28.42 10.13 17.35
CA THR A 341 -28.75 11.48 16.89
C THR A 341 -30.23 11.81 17.13
N SER A 342 -30.52 13.07 17.48
CA SER A 342 -31.88 13.59 17.60
C SER A 342 -32.71 13.39 16.33
N ALA A 343 -32.06 13.34 15.16
CA ALA A 343 -32.72 13.11 13.87
C ALA A 343 -33.48 11.76 13.78
N LEU A 344 -33.20 10.80 14.67
CA LEU A 344 -33.89 9.50 14.70
C LEU A 344 -35.16 9.47 15.55
N PHE A 345 -35.41 10.42 16.45
CA PHE A 345 -36.45 10.29 17.48
C PHE A 345 -37.76 11.02 17.16
N GLU A 346 -37.77 11.89 16.16
CA GLU A 346 -38.98 12.60 15.75
C GLU A 346 -39.82 11.71 14.83
N GLY A 347 -41.07 11.41 15.20
CA GLY A 347 -41.94 10.46 14.48
C GLY A 347 -42.21 10.82 13.02
N SER A 348 -42.20 12.11 12.66
CA SER A 348 -42.28 12.61 11.28
C SER A 348 -40.96 12.48 10.50
N SER A 349 -39.85 12.27 11.19
CA SER A 349 -38.51 12.32 10.62
C SER A 349 -38.08 10.98 10.02
N ILE A 350 -38.63 9.83 10.42
CA ILE A 350 -38.29 8.53 9.78
C ILE A 350 -38.85 8.42 8.36
N GLU A 351 -40.09 8.85 8.12
CA GLU A 351 -40.63 8.94 6.76
C GLU A 351 -39.87 9.98 5.93
N GLY A 352 -39.48 11.10 6.56
CA GLY A 352 -38.57 12.09 5.97
C GLY A 352 -37.21 11.49 5.58
N LEU A 353 -36.60 10.69 6.44
CA LEU A 353 -35.33 10.00 6.20
C LEU A 353 -35.45 8.99 5.06
N LYS A 354 -36.55 8.23 4.98
CA LYS A 354 -36.85 7.36 3.83
C LYS A 354 -36.99 8.18 2.54
N GLY A 355 -37.68 9.32 2.57
CA GLY A 355 -37.81 10.22 1.42
C GLY A 355 -36.47 10.81 0.97
N LEU A 356 -35.62 11.23 1.91
CA LEU A 356 -34.26 11.71 1.63
C LEU A 356 -33.38 10.61 1.04
N LEU A 357 -33.46 9.39 1.58
CA LEU A 357 -32.75 8.23 1.07
C LEU A 357 -33.21 7.86 -0.36
N LYS A 358 -34.51 7.92 -0.64
CA LYS A 358 -35.05 7.71 -1.99
C LYS A 358 -34.53 8.78 -2.96
N THR A 359 -34.56 10.04 -2.55
CA THR A 359 -34.03 11.16 -3.35
C THR A 359 -32.55 10.99 -3.64
N TYR A 360 -31.77 10.57 -2.64
CA TYR A 360 -30.36 10.24 -2.80
C TYR A 360 -30.15 9.08 -3.78
N ALA A 361 -30.90 7.98 -3.66
CA ALA A 361 -30.81 6.82 -4.54
C ALA A 361 -31.14 7.18 -5.99
N MET A 362 -32.19 7.99 -6.22
CA MET A 362 -32.55 8.50 -7.54
C MET A 362 -31.40 9.30 -8.16
N SER A 363 -30.80 10.21 -7.39
CA SER A 363 -29.66 11.02 -7.84
C SER A 363 -28.43 10.17 -8.13
N LYS A 364 -28.06 9.26 -7.21
CA LYS A 364 -26.87 8.40 -7.32
C LYS A 364 -26.92 7.43 -8.51
N LEU A 365 -28.12 6.94 -8.85
CA LEU A 365 -28.36 6.00 -9.95
C LEU A 365 -28.78 6.69 -11.26
N THR A 366 -28.73 8.02 -11.30
CA THR A 366 -28.94 8.77 -12.53
C THR A 366 -27.79 8.51 -13.49
N GLN A 367 -28.11 8.08 -14.70
CA GLN A 367 -27.12 7.65 -15.69
C GLN A 367 -27.58 7.94 -17.10
N ASN A 368 -26.63 8.02 -18.02
CA ASN A 368 -26.90 8.25 -19.43
C ASN A 368 -27.31 6.93 -20.10
N VAL A 369 -28.35 7.01 -20.92
CA VAL A 369 -28.81 5.94 -21.80
C VAL A 369 -28.75 6.45 -23.23
N TYR A 370 -28.19 5.65 -24.12
CA TYR A 370 -28.04 5.97 -25.54
C TYR A 370 -29.17 5.35 -26.35
N TYR A 371 -29.67 6.07 -27.35
CA TYR A 371 -30.75 5.61 -28.21
C TYR A 371 -30.34 5.66 -29.68
N HIS A 372 -30.53 4.53 -30.38
CA HIS A 372 -30.32 4.40 -31.81
C HIS A 372 -31.65 4.54 -32.56
N LYS A 373 -31.93 5.74 -33.07
CA LYS A 373 -33.22 6.10 -33.67
C LYS A 373 -33.70 5.16 -34.78
N GLU A 374 -32.79 4.70 -35.63
CA GLU A 374 -33.12 3.88 -36.80
C GLU A 374 -33.37 2.41 -36.46
N LEU A 375 -32.84 1.93 -35.33
CA LEU A 375 -33.02 0.55 -34.87
C LEU A 375 -34.08 0.45 -33.76
N GLY A 376 -34.51 1.58 -33.20
CA GLY A 376 -35.45 1.62 -32.08
C GLY A 376 -34.88 1.02 -30.78
N GLU A 377 -33.55 0.97 -30.66
CA GLU A 377 -32.85 0.26 -29.58
C GLU A 377 -32.22 1.22 -28.56
N TYR A 378 -32.31 0.87 -27.28
CA TYR A 378 -31.72 1.62 -26.18
C TYR A 378 -30.47 0.90 -25.63
N SER A 379 -29.51 1.66 -25.10
CA SER A 379 -28.41 1.11 -24.31
C SER A 379 -28.93 0.63 -22.97
N ARG A 380 -28.20 -0.29 -22.34
CA ARG A 380 -28.45 -0.61 -20.94
C ARG A 380 -27.98 0.56 -20.07
N PRO A 381 -28.62 0.81 -18.92
CA PRO A 381 -28.14 1.83 -18.00
C PRO A 381 -26.73 1.46 -17.50
N GLY A 382 -25.78 2.38 -17.65
CA GLY A 382 -24.38 2.18 -17.21
C GLY A 382 -23.48 1.49 -18.24
N GLU A 383 -24.03 1.07 -19.38
CA GLU A 383 -23.29 0.50 -20.50
C GLU A 383 -22.39 1.58 -21.13
N SER A 384 -21.11 1.26 -21.34
CA SER A 384 -20.21 2.16 -22.05
C SER A 384 -20.65 2.31 -23.52
N VAL A 385 -20.29 3.44 -24.15
CA VAL A 385 -20.59 3.66 -25.59
C VAL A 385 -19.98 2.55 -26.46
N GLU A 386 -18.83 2.02 -26.08
CA GLU A 386 -18.13 0.95 -26.79
C GLU A 386 -18.88 -0.39 -26.70
N GLU A 387 -19.30 -0.78 -25.49
CA GLU A 387 -20.10 -2.00 -25.27
C GLU A 387 -21.43 -1.93 -26.02
N TYR A 388 -22.09 -0.77 -25.97
CA TYR A 388 -23.33 -0.55 -26.69
C TYR A 388 -23.15 -0.65 -28.21
N LYS A 389 -22.11 -0.01 -28.77
CA LYS A 389 -21.76 -0.14 -30.20
C LYS A 389 -21.47 -1.57 -30.61
N LYS A 390 -20.81 -2.36 -29.75
CA LYS A 390 -20.54 -3.78 -30.00
C LYS A 390 -21.83 -4.59 -30.07
N ARG A 391 -22.79 -4.33 -29.16
CA ARG A 391 -24.11 -4.98 -29.17
C ARG A 391 -24.93 -4.59 -30.39
N LEU A 392 -24.91 -3.30 -30.76
CA LEU A 392 -25.55 -2.82 -32.00
C LEU A 392 -24.97 -3.51 -33.22
N LYS A 393 -23.64 -3.64 -33.32
CA LYS A 393 -22.98 -4.34 -34.42
C LYS A 393 -23.45 -5.79 -34.54
N ALA A 394 -23.49 -6.53 -33.42
CA ALA A 394 -23.98 -7.92 -33.44
C ALA A 394 -25.42 -8.03 -33.95
N LYS A 395 -26.29 -7.10 -33.57
CA LYS A 395 -27.69 -7.06 -34.05
C LYS A 395 -27.80 -6.66 -35.53
N ILE A 396 -26.98 -5.71 -35.97
CA ILE A 396 -26.87 -5.32 -37.38
C ILE A 396 -26.38 -6.50 -38.23
N ASP A 397 -25.37 -7.25 -37.75
CA ASP A 397 -24.88 -8.46 -38.40
C ASP A 397 -25.96 -9.55 -38.46
N GLU A 398 -26.78 -9.70 -37.43
CA GLU A 398 -27.93 -10.61 -37.42
C GLU A 398 -28.98 -10.20 -38.49
N ILE A 399 -29.35 -8.92 -38.55
CA ILE A 399 -30.26 -8.37 -39.57
C ILE A 399 -29.67 -8.59 -40.98
N LYS A 400 -28.37 -8.33 -41.15
CA LYS A 400 -27.62 -8.54 -42.40
C LYS A 400 -27.71 -10.00 -42.85
N ASN A 401 -27.50 -10.95 -41.93
CA ASN A 401 -27.55 -12.37 -42.22
C ASN A 401 -28.97 -12.86 -42.54
N ASN A 402 -29.98 -12.44 -41.78
CA ASN A 402 -31.36 -12.83 -42.01
C ASN A 402 -31.88 -12.32 -43.36
N ARG A 403 -31.70 -11.03 -43.66
CA ARG A 403 -32.10 -10.46 -44.97
C ARG A 403 -31.34 -11.10 -46.13
N ALA A 404 -30.04 -11.37 -45.98
CA ALA A 404 -29.27 -12.06 -47.01
C ALA A 404 -29.78 -13.50 -47.23
N SER A 405 -30.19 -14.19 -46.17
CA SER A 405 -30.79 -15.53 -46.26
C SER A 405 -32.12 -15.50 -46.99
N ASP A 406 -32.99 -14.53 -46.69
CA ASP A 406 -34.30 -14.37 -47.34
C ASP A 406 -34.13 -14.11 -48.84
N ILE A 407 -33.25 -13.19 -49.23
CA ILE A 407 -32.92 -12.92 -50.64
C ILE A 407 -32.39 -14.20 -51.32
N ARG A 408 -31.41 -14.88 -50.71
CA ARG A 408 -30.88 -16.14 -51.26
C ARG A 408 -31.98 -17.19 -51.46
N SER A 409 -32.89 -17.35 -50.51
CA SER A 409 -33.97 -18.34 -50.60
C SER A 409 -34.91 -18.04 -51.77
N SER A 410 -35.30 -16.78 -51.96
CA SER A 410 -36.17 -16.30 -53.03
C SER A 410 -35.56 -16.50 -54.43
N TYR A 411 -34.25 -16.26 -54.57
CA TYR A 411 -33.55 -16.50 -55.84
C TYR A 411 -33.23 -17.98 -56.06
N SER A 412 -32.98 -18.76 -55.00
CA SER A 412 -32.64 -20.18 -55.10
C SER A 412 -33.77 -21.02 -55.70
N SER A 413 -35.04 -20.69 -55.43
CA SER A 413 -36.18 -21.38 -56.04
C SER A 413 -36.23 -21.12 -57.55
N LYS A 414 -36.09 -19.85 -57.96
CA LYS A 414 -36.06 -19.45 -59.37
C LYS A 414 -34.91 -20.09 -60.14
N ILE A 415 -33.71 -20.11 -59.53
CA ILE A 415 -32.53 -20.76 -60.13
C ILE A 415 -32.77 -22.26 -60.28
N LYS A 416 -33.32 -22.94 -59.27
CA LYS A 416 -33.69 -24.37 -59.36
C LYS A 416 -34.72 -24.65 -60.45
N ASP A 417 -35.71 -23.78 -60.63
CA ASP A 417 -36.72 -23.92 -61.69
C ASP A 417 -36.08 -23.81 -63.08
N VAL A 418 -35.16 -22.86 -63.27
CA VAL A 418 -34.39 -22.72 -64.51
C VAL A 418 -33.47 -23.92 -64.72
N GLU A 419 -32.77 -24.40 -63.68
CA GLU A 419 -31.90 -25.58 -63.76
C GLU A 419 -32.67 -26.86 -64.10
N SER A 420 -33.84 -27.06 -63.49
CA SER A 420 -34.71 -28.20 -63.80
C SER A 420 -35.24 -28.14 -65.23
N SER A 421 -35.57 -26.95 -65.71
CA SER A 421 -35.98 -26.70 -67.10
C SER A 421 -34.84 -26.96 -68.09
N ILE A 422 -33.61 -26.56 -67.75
CA ILE A 422 -32.40 -26.87 -68.52
C ILE A 422 -32.18 -28.38 -68.56
N LYS A 423 -32.33 -29.07 -67.42
CA LYS A 423 -32.16 -30.52 -67.33
C LYS A 423 -33.18 -31.25 -68.20
N ALA A 424 -34.46 -30.89 -68.11
CA ALA A 424 -35.51 -31.51 -68.91
C ALA A 424 -35.30 -31.28 -70.42
N ALA A 425 -34.92 -30.05 -70.81
CA ALA A 425 -34.62 -29.72 -72.21
C ALA A 425 -33.38 -30.47 -72.73
N LYS A 426 -32.36 -30.69 -71.89
CA LYS A 426 -31.19 -31.51 -72.23
C LYS A 426 -31.54 -33.00 -72.39
N GLU A 427 -32.36 -33.55 -71.51
CA GLU A 427 -32.81 -34.95 -71.60
C GLU A 427 -33.64 -35.16 -72.88
N GLU A 428 -34.55 -34.24 -73.22
CA GLU A 428 -35.30 -34.25 -74.49
C GLU A 428 -34.34 -34.18 -75.68
N TYR A 429 -33.36 -33.25 -75.63
CA TYR A 429 -32.34 -33.10 -76.66
C TYR A 429 -31.53 -34.39 -76.88
N GLU A 430 -31.01 -35.00 -75.81
CA GLU A 430 -30.23 -36.25 -75.88
C GLU A 430 -31.07 -37.43 -76.39
N SER A 431 -32.35 -37.50 -76.01
CA SER A 431 -33.25 -38.55 -76.50
C SER A 431 -33.52 -38.42 -78.01
N LEU A 432 -33.75 -37.20 -78.49
CA LEU A 432 -33.99 -36.92 -79.90
C LEU A 432 -32.72 -37.10 -80.73
N ASP A 433 -31.55 -36.74 -80.18
CA ASP A 433 -30.25 -36.94 -80.83
C ASP A 433 -29.97 -38.43 -81.08
N LYS A 434 -30.26 -39.30 -80.10
CA LYS A 434 -30.18 -40.76 -80.27
C LYS A 434 -31.15 -41.29 -81.34
N LEU A 435 -32.38 -40.77 -81.39
CA LEU A 435 -33.37 -41.17 -82.40
C LEU A 435 -32.95 -40.71 -83.81
N VAL A 436 -32.40 -39.50 -83.92
CA VAL A 436 -31.84 -38.97 -85.17
C VAL A 436 -30.68 -39.83 -85.65
N ALA A 437 -29.77 -40.24 -84.75
CA ALA A 437 -28.69 -41.17 -85.08
C ALA A 437 -29.22 -42.52 -85.59
N GLY A 438 -30.23 -43.10 -84.92
CA GLY A 438 -30.87 -44.35 -85.34
C GLY A 438 -31.57 -44.26 -86.70
N ILE A 439 -32.31 -43.19 -86.98
CA ILE A 439 -32.95 -42.97 -88.28
C ILE A 439 -31.90 -42.77 -89.38
N LYS A 440 -30.77 -42.09 -89.09
CA LYS A 440 -29.64 -41.98 -90.03
C LYS A 440 -29.02 -43.34 -90.35
N ASP A 441 -28.97 -44.26 -89.39
CA ASP A 441 -28.51 -45.64 -89.62
C ASP A 441 -29.52 -46.45 -90.46
N GLU A 442 -30.82 -46.32 -90.21
CA GLU A 442 -31.88 -46.95 -91.02
C GLU A 442 -31.89 -46.45 -92.47
N ILE A 443 -31.76 -45.14 -92.68
CA ILE A 443 -31.63 -44.58 -94.03
C ILE A 443 -30.40 -45.16 -94.71
N ARG A 444 -29.28 -45.33 -93.99
CA ARG A 444 -28.07 -45.99 -94.53
C ARG A 444 -28.27 -47.47 -94.83
N SER A 445 -29.06 -48.22 -94.05
CA SER A 445 -29.35 -49.64 -94.36
C SER A 445 -30.30 -49.78 -95.54
N LEU A 446 -31.39 -49.00 -95.59
CA LEU A 446 -32.35 -49.00 -96.69
C LEU A 446 -31.72 -48.55 -98.01
N ASN A 447 -30.82 -47.57 -97.98
CA ASN A 447 -30.06 -47.20 -99.17
C ASN A 447 -29.17 -48.35 -99.66
N ARG A 448 -28.54 -49.12 -98.76
CA ARG A 448 -27.77 -50.33 -99.13
C ARG A 448 -28.67 -51.42 -99.72
N GLU A 449 -29.86 -51.63 -99.16
CA GLU A 449 -30.85 -52.59 -99.70
C GLU A 449 -31.42 -52.15 -101.04
N ARG A 450 -31.69 -50.86 -101.23
CA ARG A 450 -32.14 -50.28 -102.51
C ARG A 450 -31.12 -50.54 -103.61
N ILE A 451 -29.83 -50.28 -103.34
CA ILE A 451 -28.73 -50.57 -104.28
C ILE A 451 -28.66 -52.07 -104.62
N LYS A 452 -28.94 -52.96 -103.65
CA LYS A 452 -28.96 -54.41 -103.88
C LYS A 452 -30.17 -54.85 -104.71
N ALA A 453 -31.37 -54.36 -104.41
CA ALA A 453 -32.60 -54.66 -105.13
C ALA A 453 -32.55 -54.15 -106.60
N GLU A 454 -31.87 -53.03 -106.84
CA GLU A 454 -31.63 -52.45 -108.16
C GLU A 454 -30.77 -53.38 -109.03
N ARG A 455 -29.74 -53.99 -108.45
CA ARG A 455 -28.89 -55.00 -109.13
C ARG A 455 -29.63 -56.32 -109.42
N GLU A 456 -30.64 -56.66 -108.63
CA GLU A 456 -31.44 -57.88 -108.75
C GLU A 456 -32.71 -57.71 -109.62
N GLY A 457 -32.93 -56.52 -110.22
CA GLY A 457 -34.09 -56.23 -111.08
C GLY A 457 -35.45 -56.20 -110.35
N ARG A 458 -35.45 -55.99 -109.02
CA ARG A 458 -36.66 -55.94 -108.19
C ARG A 458 -37.22 -54.51 -108.10
N SER A 459 -38.52 -54.38 -107.81
CA SER A 459 -39.21 -53.08 -107.73
C SER A 459 -38.61 -52.14 -106.67
N LEU A 460 -38.24 -50.93 -107.09
CA LEU A 460 -37.53 -49.92 -106.27
C LEU A 460 -38.44 -48.88 -105.62
N LEU A 461 -39.66 -48.72 -106.13
CA LEU A 461 -40.61 -47.69 -105.69
C LEU A 461 -40.84 -47.72 -104.17
N LYS A 462 -41.05 -48.92 -103.62
CA LYS A 462 -41.34 -49.11 -102.21
C LYS A 462 -40.17 -48.74 -101.29
N LEU A 463 -38.92 -49.00 -101.71
CA LEU A 463 -37.72 -48.67 -100.94
C LEU A 463 -37.40 -47.18 -101.01
N SER A 464 -37.58 -46.54 -102.18
CA SER A 464 -37.39 -45.09 -102.34
C SER A 464 -38.40 -44.29 -101.51
N GLU A 465 -39.67 -44.70 -101.52
CA GLU A 465 -40.73 -44.09 -100.71
C GLU A 465 -40.44 -44.22 -99.21
N GLN A 466 -39.92 -45.39 -98.78
CA GLN A 466 -39.49 -45.63 -97.41
C GLN A 466 -38.31 -44.76 -96.96
N ILE A 467 -37.35 -44.48 -97.84
CA ILE A 467 -36.20 -43.58 -97.58
C ILE A 467 -36.68 -42.13 -97.49
N GLN A 468 -37.44 -41.66 -98.48
CA GLN A 468 -37.95 -40.29 -98.53
C GLN A 468 -38.80 -39.96 -97.29
N THR A 469 -39.65 -40.90 -96.85
CA THR A 469 -40.45 -40.77 -95.62
C THR A 469 -39.56 -40.56 -94.39
N ARG A 470 -38.43 -41.27 -94.31
CA ARG A 470 -37.47 -41.17 -93.20
C ARG A 470 -36.62 -39.90 -93.27
N GLU A 471 -36.27 -39.42 -94.45
CA GLU A 471 -35.55 -38.14 -94.65
C GLU A 471 -36.42 -36.93 -94.24
N VAL A 472 -37.71 -36.94 -94.60
CA VAL A 472 -38.67 -35.92 -94.14
C VAL A 472 -38.85 -35.97 -92.62
N ARG A 473 -38.83 -37.16 -92.03
CA ARG A 473 -38.86 -37.31 -90.57
C ARG A 473 -37.57 -36.79 -89.91
N LEU A 474 -36.42 -37.07 -90.51
CA LEU A 474 -35.10 -36.65 -90.03
C LEU A 474 -34.98 -35.13 -89.96
N THR A 475 -35.32 -34.43 -91.06
CA THR A 475 -35.27 -32.97 -91.15
C THR A 475 -36.18 -32.28 -90.12
N ARG A 476 -37.35 -32.85 -89.84
CA ARG A 476 -38.24 -32.36 -88.75
C ARG A 476 -37.60 -32.50 -87.37
N LEU A 477 -36.95 -33.64 -87.09
CA LEU A 477 -36.28 -33.89 -85.81
C LEU A 477 -35.04 -33.01 -85.64
N GLU A 478 -34.22 -32.82 -86.68
CA GLU A 478 -33.05 -31.93 -86.65
C GLU A 478 -33.44 -30.47 -86.40
N LYS A 479 -34.54 -30.00 -87.00
CA LYS A 479 -35.10 -28.67 -86.68
C LYS A 479 -35.47 -28.55 -85.20
N ARG A 480 -36.09 -29.58 -84.62
CA ARG A 480 -36.47 -29.60 -83.20
C ARG A 480 -35.25 -29.61 -82.28
N ILE A 481 -34.19 -30.35 -82.63
CA ILE A 481 -32.90 -30.36 -81.90
C ILE A 481 -32.29 -28.94 -81.88
N MET A 482 -32.30 -28.23 -83.00
CA MET A 482 -31.80 -26.85 -83.08
C MET A 482 -32.62 -25.89 -82.19
N GLU A 483 -33.95 -26.00 -82.21
CA GLU A 483 -34.84 -25.23 -81.33
C GLU A 483 -34.54 -25.49 -79.84
N LEU A 484 -34.37 -26.76 -79.44
CA LEU A 484 -34.01 -27.15 -78.08
C LEU A 484 -32.63 -26.62 -77.66
N GLY A 485 -31.63 -26.68 -78.55
CA GLY A 485 -30.30 -26.10 -78.29
C GLY A 485 -30.35 -24.60 -78.03
N SER A 486 -31.14 -23.86 -78.81
CA SER A 486 -31.35 -22.42 -78.59
C SER A 486 -32.07 -22.12 -77.27
N LYS A 487 -33.06 -22.95 -76.91
CA LYS A 487 -33.79 -22.87 -75.64
C LYS A 487 -32.87 -23.10 -74.44
N ILE A 488 -32.01 -24.12 -74.49
CA ILE A 488 -31.02 -24.41 -73.43
C ILE A 488 -30.08 -23.22 -73.22
N ASN A 489 -29.61 -22.59 -74.31
CA ASN A 489 -28.71 -21.44 -74.21
C ASN A 489 -29.40 -20.21 -73.61
N ASN A 490 -30.66 -19.94 -73.99
CA ASN A 490 -31.45 -18.85 -73.41
C ASN A 490 -31.71 -19.06 -71.92
N LEU A 491 -32.10 -20.27 -71.52
CA LEU A 491 -32.30 -20.62 -70.11
C LEU A 491 -31.01 -20.50 -69.29
N ARG A 492 -29.84 -20.85 -69.86
CA ARG A 492 -28.53 -20.62 -69.20
C ARG A 492 -28.26 -19.15 -68.93
N LYS A 493 -28.46 -18.29 -69.93
CA LYS A 493 -28.31 -16.83 -69.77
C LYS A 493 -29.27 -16.25 -68.73
N GLU A 494 -30.49 -16.80 -68.67
CA GLU A 494 -31.48 -16.43 -67.66
C GLU A 494 -31.01 -16.81 -66.24
N GLY A 495 -30.47 -18.02 -66.06
CA GLY A 495 -29.87 -18.45 -64.79
C GLY A 495 -28.69 -17.56 -64.34
N GLU A 496 -27.75 -17.27 -65.24
CA GLU A 496 -26.62 -16.37 -64.97
C GLU A 496 -27.06 -14.95 -64.61
N LEU A 497 -28.12 -14.45 -65.26
CA LEU A 497 -28.69 -13.14 -64.98
C LEU A 497 -29.31 -13.10 -63.57
N LEU A 498 -30.08 -14.12 -63.20
CA LEU A 498 -30.70 -14.24 -61.87
C LEU A 498 -29.64 -14.28 -60.77
N GLU A 499 -28.55 -15.02 -60.97
CA GLU A 499 -27.44 -15.05 -60.01
C GLU A 499 -26.77 -13.68 -59.84
N ARG A 500 -26.58 -12.95 -60.94
CA ARG A 500 -26.00 -11.60 -60.89
C ARG A 500 -26.92 -10.64 -60.14
N GLN A 501 -28.21 -10.65 -60.45
CA GLN A 501 -29.21 -9.82 -59.76
C GLN A 501 -29.25 -10.12 -58.26
N MET A 502 -29.22 -11.41 -57.88
CA MET A 502 -29.13 -11.82 -56.48
C MET A 502 -27.89 -11.22 -55.79
N ARG A 503 -26.71 -11.30 -56.42
CA ARG A 503 -25.47 -10.74 -55.86
C ARG A 503 -25.54 -9.21 -55.70
N GLU A 504 -26.06 -8.52 -56.70
CA GLU A 504 -26.23 -7.05 -56.66
C GLU A 504 -27.22 -6.63 -55.57
N GLU A 505 -28.36 -7.30 -55.43
CA GLU A 505 -29.34 -7.03 -54.37
C GLU A 505 -28.77 -7.28 -52.97
N ILE A 506 -28.03 -8.37 -52.78
CA ILE A 506 -27.35 -8.64 -51.51
C ILE A 506 -26.32 -7.54 -51.21
N SER A 507 -25.51 -7.14 -52.19
CA SER A 507 -24.51 -6.09 -52.01
C SER A 507 -25.14 -4.75 -51.65
N LYS A 508 -26.23 -4.38 -52.34
CA LYS A 508 -26.95 -3.13 -52.06
C LYS A 508 -27.55 -3.15 -50.66
N MET A 509 -28.26 -4.22 -50.31
CA MET A 509 -28.83 -4.41 -48.97
C MET A 509 -27.75 -4.38 -47.87
N GLN A 510 -26.59 -5.01 -48.10
CA GLN A 510 -25.49 -4.97 -47.15
C GLN A 510 -24.99 -3.55 -46.90
N SER A 511 -24.82 -2.74 -47.96
CA SER A 511 -24.39 -1.34 -47.83
C SER A 511 -25.40 -0.48 -47.07
N GLU A 512 -26.70 -0.67 -47.33
CA GLU A 512 -27.78 0.03 -46.63
C GLU A 512 -27.80 -0.31 -45.13
N VAL A 513 -27.59 -1.59 -44.78
CA VAL A 513 -27.54 -2.04 -43.38
C VAL A 513 -26.28 -1.55 -42.66
N GLU A 514 -25.14 -1.47 -43.36
CA GLU A 514 -23.88 -1.01 -42.79
C GLU A 514 -23.89 0.49 -42.48
N SER A 515 -24.57 1.30 -43.30
CA SER A 515 -24.75 2.74 -43.02
C SER A 515 -25.50 3.04 -41.72
N LEU A 516 -26.30 2.10 -41.20
CA LEU A 516 -26.99 2.26 -39.92
C LEU A 516 -26.00 2.42 -38.76
N MET A 517 -24.77 1.88 -38.85
CA MET A 517 -23.76 2.02 -37.78
C MET A 517 -23.22 3.45 -37.63
N GLU A 518 -23.30 4.24 -38.70
CA GLU A 518 -22.78 5.62 -38.72
C GLU A 518 -23.81 6.63 -38.19
N ALA A 519 -25.05 6.18 -37.91
CA ALA A 519 -26.10 7.03 -37.38
C ALA A 519 -25.73 7.58 -35.99
N PRO A 520 -25.99 8.87 -35.71
CA PRO A 520 -25.64 9.49 -34.44
C PRO A 520 -26.51 8.94 -33.30
N LEU A 521 -25.86 8.56 -32.19
CA LEU A 521 -26.55 8.13 -30.97
C LEU A 521 -27.14 9.33 -30.23
N GLN A 522 -28.42 9.24 -29.86
CA GLN A 522 -29.04 10.24 -28.99
C GLN A 522 -28.75 9.91 -27.53
N THR A 523 -28.30 10.90 -26.76
CA THR A 523 -28.07 10.73 -25.32
C THR A 523 -29.31 11.19 -24.55
N MET A 524 -29.80 10.33 -23.66
CA MET A 524 -30.92 10.60 -22.76
C MET A 524 -30.48 10.35 -21.32
N VAL A 525 -31.06 11.08 -20.37
CA VAL A 525 -30.82 10.84 -18.95
C VAL A 525 -31.89 9.90 -18.42
N PHE A 526 -31.46 8.75 -17.88
CA PHE A 526 -32.30 7.86 -17.10
C PHE A 526 -32.12 8.18 -15.62
N GLN A 527 -33.22 8.61 -15.00
CA GLN A 527 -33.32 8.77 -13.56
C GLN A 527 -34.48 7.91 -13.05
N PRO A 528 -34.26 7.05 -12.04
CA PRO A 528 -35.33 6.31 -11.37
C PRO A 528 -36.38 7.27 -10.79
N ARG A 529 -37.66 6.86 -10.81
CA ARG A 529 -38.74 7.65 -10.19
C ARG A 529 -38.92 7.25 -8.73
N HIS A 530 -39.56 8.10 -7.94
CA HIS A 530 -39.74 7.88 -6.51
C HIS A 530 -40.54 6.61 -6.16
N ASP A 531 -41.48 6.21 -7.04
CA ASP A 531 -42.27 4.98 -6.96
C ASP A 531 -41.49 3.71 -7.35
N GLU A 532 -40.42 3.84 -8.13
CA GLU A 532 -39.55 2.72 -8.53
C GLU A 532 -38.45 2.41 -7.49
N VAL A 533 -38.35 3.24 -6.45
CA VAL A 533 -37.35 3.12 -5.38
C VAL A 533 -38.03 2.66 -4.10
N GLU A 534 -37.67 1.45 -3.65
CA GLU A 534 -38.20 0.83 -2.44
C GLU A 534 -37.10 0.71 -1.38
N VAL A 535 -37.43 1.09 -0.14
CA VAL A 535 -36.53 0.91 1.01
C VAL A 535 -36.89 -0.42 1.65
N GLU A 536 -36.10 -1.46 1.38
CA GLU A 536 -36.32 -2.82 1.90
C GLU A 536 -36.03 -2.89 3.40
N VAL A 537 -34.92 -2.27 3.83
CA VAL A 537 -34.45 -2.32 5.22
C VAL A 537 -34.04 -0.91 5.65
N MET A 538 -34.45 -0.52 6.85
CA MET A 538 -33.92 0.65 7.55
C MET A 538 -33.91 0.31 9.04
N GLN A 539 -32.73 0.29 9.65
CA GLN A 539 -32.55 -0.14 11.04
C GLN A 539 -31.32 0.52 11.66
N VAL A 540 -31.31 0.62 12.99
CA VAL A 540 -30.10 0.97 13.74
C VAL A 540 -29.27 -0.29 13.95
N VAL A 541 -28.00 -0.22 13.58
CA VAL A 541 -26.99 -1.23 13.84
C VAL A 541 -26.04 -0.69 14.89
N TRP A 542 -26.06 -1.31 16.07
CA TRP A 542 -25.13 -1.03 17.15
C TRP A 542 -23.78 -1.66 16.84
N VAL A 543 -22.81 -0.82 16.50
CA VAL A 543 -21.45 -1.23 16.16
C VAL A 543 -20.59 -1.21 17.42
N PRO A 544 -20.04 -2.35 17.87
CA PRO A 544 -19.18 -2.39 19.04
C PRO A 544 -17.81 -1.79 18.72
N THR A 545 -17.43 -0.78 19.48
CA THR A 545 -16.11 -0.16 19.48
C THR A 545 -15.51 -0.30 20.88
N ILE A 546 -14.23 -0.64 20.95
CA ILE A 546 -13.53 -0.78 22.22
C ILE A 546 -12.46 0.29 22.30
N GLU A 547 -12.42 0.99 23.43
CA GLU A 547 -11.30 1.82 23.83
C GLU A 547 -10.61 1.17 25.03
N ALA A 548 -9.33 0.84 24.91
CA ALA A 548 -8.58 0.20 25.97
C ALA A 548 -7.20 0.85 26.18
N LEU A 549 -6.79 0.90 27.44
CA LEU A 549 -5.46 1.31 27.88
C LEU A 549 -4.61 0.06 28.09
N TYR A 550 -3.58 -0.08 27.26
CA TYR A 550 -2.58 -1.14 27.36
C TYR A 550 -1.33 -0.61 28.03
N ARG A 551 -0.75 -1.39 28.93
CA ARG A 551 0.57 -1.12 29.49
C ARG A 551 1.59 -2.05 28.85
N PHE A 552 2.61 -1.45 28.26
CA PHE A 552 3.72 -2.16 27.63
C PHE A 552 4.94 -2.10 28.53
N TYR A 553 5.57 -3.25 28.73
CA TYR A 553 6.83 -3.39 29.45
C TYR A 553 7.96 -3.69 28.45
N PHE A 554 9.03 -2.92 28.52
CA PHE A 554 10.19 -3.00 27.63
C PHE A 554 11.43 -2.47 28.34
N ASP A 555 12.57 -3.16 28.23
CA ASP A 555 13.87 -2.73 28.77
C ASP A 555 13.82 -2.34 30.26
N GLY A 556 12.97 -3.03 31.03
CA GLY A 556 12.74 -2.73 32.46
C GLY A 556 11.89 -1.47 32.74
N MET A 557 11.37 -0.81 31.72
CA MET A 557 10.45 0.34 31.79
C MET A 557 9.02 -0.06 31.43
N SER A 558 8.06 0.80 31.74
CA SER A 558 6.65 0.62 31.35
C SER A 558 6.05 1.91 30.79
N LYS A 559 5.19 1.79 29.77
CA LYS A 559 4.43 2.92 29.21
C LYS A 559 3.02 2.52 28.81
N ASP A 560 2.09 3.44 29.01
CA ASP A 560 0.67 3.21 28.77
C ASP A 560 0.24 3.81 27.42
N PHE A 561 -0.47 3.02 26.63
CA PHE A 561 -0.98 3.39 25.31
C PHE A 561 -2.49 3.18 25.22
N ARG A 562 -3.17 4.14 24.62
CA ARG A 562 -4.62 4.09 24.42
C ARG A 562 -4.93 3.68 23.00
N PHE A 563 -5.65 2.58 22.85
CA PHE A 563 -6.08 2.03 21.57
C PHE A 563 -7.60 2.09 21.43
N GLY A 564 -8.07 2.50 20.25
CA GLY A 564 -9.49 2.51 19.90
C GLY A 564 -9.72 1.74 18.61
N TRP A 565 -10.54 0.70 18.64
CA TRP A 565 -10.82 -0.13 17.45
C TRP A 565 -12.27 -0.58 17.37
N ASN A 566 -12.68 -0.95 16.16
CA ASN A 566 -13.94 -1.63 15.90
C ASN A 566 -13.81 -3.10 16.29
N ALA A 567 -14.62 -3.56 17.24
CA ALA A 567 -14.54 -4.90 17.81
C ALA A 567 -15.08 -5.99 16.87
N VAL A 568 -15.59 -5.64 15.69
CA VAL A 568 -16.04 -6.59 14.66
C VAL A 568 -14.88 -7.05 13.78
N ASN A 569 -14.05 -6.11 13.32
CA ASN A 569 -12.99 -6.36 12.33
C ASN A 569 -11.58 -6.00 12.80
N GLY A 570 -11.43 -5.43 14.00
CA GLY A 570 -10.13 -5.03 14.56
C GLY A 570 -9.55 -3.74 14.00
N ARG A 571 -10.21 -3.07 13.04
CA ARG A 571 -9.70 -1.82 12.46
C ARG A 571 -9.84 -0.68 13.45
N GLY A 572 -8.79 0.10 13.62
CA GLY A 572 -8.75 1.15 14.62
C GLY A 572 -7.56 2.08 14.48
N VAL A 573 -7.44 2.99 15.45
CA VAL A 573 -6.28 3.86 15.59
C VAL A 573 -5.55 3.47 16.87
N PHE A 574 -4.30 3.08 16.72
CA PHE A 574 -3.44 2.53 17.77
C PHE A 574 -2.37 3.52 18.24
N GLY A 575 -2.36 4.75 17.73
CA GLY A 575 -1.43 5.80 18.12
C GLY A 575 -0.88 6.56 16.92
N SER A 576 0.19 7.31 17.14
CA SER A 576 0.89 8.05 16.10
C SER A 576 2.40 7.78 16.14
N CYS A 577 3.03 7.86 14.98
CA CYS A 577 4.48 7.69 14.86
C CYS A 577 5.20 8.91 15.46
N ALA A 578 6.16 8.68 16.35
CA ALA A 578 6.96 9.73 16.97
C ALA A 578 7.88 10.49 15.98
N GLU A 579 8.18 9.91 14.81
CA GLU A 579 9.06 10.52 13.81
C GLU A 579 8.29 11.34 12.75
N CYS A 580 7.22 10.78 12.16
CA CYS A 580 6.47 11.45 11.10
C CYS A 580 5.05 11.92 11.48
N GLY A 581 4.55 11.57 12.67
CA GLY A 581 3.21 11.91 13.13
C GLY A 581 2.07 11.11 12.48
N ALA A 582 2.35 10.20 11.55
CA ALA A 582 1.33 9.39 10.89
C ALA A 582 0.56 8.50 11.88
N THR A 583 -0.74 8.34 11.67
CA THR A 583 -1.60 7.43 12.44
C THR A 583 -1.21 5.98 12.20
N ILE A 584 -1.18 5.20 13.27
CA ILE A 584 -0.89 3.77 13.22
C ILE A 584 -2.22 3.02 13.25
N GLU A 585 -2.59 2.42 12.12
CA GLU A 585 -3.90 1.76 11.93
C GLU A 585 -3.81 0.23 11.93
N SER A 586 -2.60 -0.32 11.98
CA SER A 586 -2.34 -1.76 12.08
C SER A 586 -1.37 -2.06 13.22
N LEU A 587 -1.53 -3.25 13.81
CA LEU A 587 -0.66 -3.80 14.85
C LEU A 587 0.30 -4.86 14.30
N ASP A 588 0.46 -4.95 12.97
CA ASP A 588 1.31 -5.93 12.33
C ASP A 588 2.80 -5.66 12.61
N GLY A 589 3.42 -6.53 13.41
CA GLY A 589 4.86 -6.50 13.68
C GLY A 589 5.26 -5.56 14.83
N PRO A 590 6.54 -5.18 14.90
CA PRO A 590 7.04 -4.31 15.97
C PRO A 590 6.45 -2.90 15.85
N LEU A 591 5.97 -2.35 16.99
CA LEU A 591 5.25 -1.07 17.04
C LEU A 591 5.96 0.00 17.86
N ILE A 592 6.69 -0.42 18.89
CA ILE A 592 7.47 0.46 19.74
C ILE A 592 8.96 0.21 19.55
N CYS A 593 9.79 1.20 19.85
CA CYS A 593 11.20 0.94 20.06
C CYS A 593 11.43 0.34 21.45
N PHE A 594 12.14 -0.80 21.52
CA PHE A 594 12.51 -1.45 22.80
C PHE A 594 13.24 -0.53 23.78
N LYS A 595 13.87 0.54 23.30
CA LYS A 595 14.72 1.43 24.10
C LYS A 595 14.05 2.71 24.57
N CYS A 596 13.39 3.45 23.69
CA CYS A 596 12.69 4.68 24.11
C CYS A 596 11.21 4.46 24.44
N GLY A 597 10.62 3.34 24.04
CA GLY A 597 9.19 3.12 24.24
C GLY A 597 8.30 4.06 23.44
N GLU A 598 8.80 4.73 22.41
CA GLU A 598 7.97 5.50 21.50
C GLU A 598 7.42 4.61 20.39
N MET A 599 6.21 4.93 19.91
CA MET A 599 5.58 4.24 18.79
C MET A 599 6.08 4.77 17.46
N TYR A 600 6.31 3.86 16.50
CA TYR A 600 6.75 4.20 15.16
C TYR A 600 5.94 3.44 14.13
N CYS A 601 5.70 4.05 12.98
CA CYS A 601 5.11 3.34 11.85
C CYS A 601 6.12 2.35 11.23
N PRO A 602 5.67 1.32 10.50
CA PRO A 602 6.55 0.29 9.94
C PRO A 602 7.76 0.80 9.13
N PRO A 603 7.69 1.91 8.38
CA PRO A 603 8.86 2.48 7.70
C PRO A 603 9.96 3.00 8.64
N HIS A 604 9.58 3.59 9.78
CA HIS A 604 10.49 4.26 10.72
C HIS A 604 11.02 3.33 11.80
N LEU A 605 10.31 2.24 12.10
CA LEU A 605 10.82 1.22 13.01
C LEU A 605 11.71 0.22 12.28
N LYS A 606 12.93 0.01 12.77
CA LYS A 606 13.87 -0.99 12.25
C LYS A 606 13.89 -2.22 13.13
N VAL A 607 14.17 -3.39 12.55
CA VAL A 607 14.24 -4.66 13.30
C VAL A 607 15.68 -5.11 13.43
N CYS A 608 16.10 -5.43 14.65
CA CYS A 608 17.42 -6.00 14.91
C CYS A 608 17.52 -7.40 14.28
N SER A 609 18.57 -7.62 13.48
CA SER A 609 18.83 -8.89 12.80
C SER A 609 19.25 -10.04 13.72
N LEU A 610 19.59 -9.75 14.99
CA LEU A 610 20.01 -10.76 15.96
C LEU A 610 18.89 -11.10 16.95
N CYS A 611 18.37 -10.11 17.67
CA CYS A 611 17.32 -10.34 18.68
C CYS A 611 15.88 -10.23 18.14
N GLY A 612 15.69 -9.66 16.94
CA GLY A 612 14.36 -9.49 16.34
C GLY A 612 13.51 -8.37 16.95
N ARG A 613 14.07 -7.56 17.87
CA ARG A 613 13.37 -6.43 18.50
C ARG A 613 13.28 -5.22 17.57
N GLY A 614 12.17 -4.48 17.65
CA GLY A 614 12.00 -3.18 17.03
C GLY A 614 12.81 -2.08 17.72
N VAL A 615 13.50 -1.26 16.94
CA VAL A 615 14.30 -0.12 17.39
C VAL A 615 14.17 1.05 16.43
N CYS A 616 14.15 2.28 16.97
CA CYS A 616 14.14 3.49 16.15
C CYS A 616 15.52 3.78 15.53
N SER A 617 15.58 4.78 14.67
CA SER A 617 16.79 5.27 14.01
C SER A 617 17.92 5.65 14.97
N ASP A 618 17.62 6.16 16.16
CA ASP A 618 18.62 6.53 17.17
C ASP A 618 19.19 5.33 17.94
N HIS A 619 18.43 4.22 18.02
CA HIS A 619 18.79 3.04 18.80
C HIS A 619 19.22 1.84 17.93
N VAL A 620 19.60 2.11 16.68
CA VAL A 620 20.06 1.11 15.71
C VAL A 620 21.42 1.48 15.13
N TRP A 621 22.23 0.48 14.81
CA TRP A 621 23.45 0.65 14.03
C TRP A 621 23.55 -0.44 12.95
N SER A 622 24.27 -0.16 11.86
CA SER A 622 24.44 -1.09 10.74
C SER A 622 25.86 -1.63 10.68
N CYS A 623 26.01 -2.90 10.32
CA CYS A 623 27.33 -3.47 10.04
C CYS A 623 27.73 -3.18 8.59
N PRO A 624 28.82 -2.43 8.32
CA PRO A 624 29.22 -2.07 6.95
C PRO A 624 29.61 -3.26 6.07
N ASN A 625 29.92 -4.43 6.67
CA ASN A 625 30.39 -5.60 5.92
C ASN A 625 29.24 -6.47 5.41
N CYS A 626 28.11 -6.53 6.12
CA CYS A 626 26.96 -7.36 5.74
C CYS A 626 25.65 -6.58 5.54
N GLY A 627 25.62 -5.28 5.85
CA GLY A 627 24.44 -4.42 5.74
C GLY A 627 23.35 -4.66 6.78
N LYS A 628 23.48 -5.69 7.62
CA LYS A 628 22.50 -6.03 8.66
C LYS A 628 22.44 -4.95 9.76
N LEU A 629 21.25 -4.79 10.34
CA LEU A 629 20.95 -3.83 11.40
C LEU A 629 20.95 -4.50 12.77
N TYR A 630 21.47 -3.82 13.78
CA TYR A 630 21.60 -4.31 15.14
C TYR A 630 21.16 -3.22 16.13
N CYS A 631 20.53 -3.59 17.24
CA CYS A 631 20.18 -2.63 18.28
C CYS A 631 21.43 -2.23 19.08
N ILE A 632 21.34 -1.15 19.86
CA ILE A 632 22.44 -0.66 20.69
C ILE A 632 22.89 -1.64 21.80
N ASP A 633 22.05 -2.58 22.21
CA ASP A 633 22.43 -3.63 23.17
C ASP A 633 23.46 -4.60 22.59
N GLU A 634 23.38 -4.82 21.28
CA GLU A 634 24.34 -5.65 20.57
C GLU A 634 25.62 -4.84 20.37
N LYS A 635 26.54 -4.98 21.33
CA LYS A 635 27.79 -4.24 21.33
C LYS A 635 28.61 -4.55 20.07
N PRO A 636 28.93 -3.54 19.23
CA PRO A 636 29.75 -3.75 18.05
C PRO A 636 31.19 -4.06 18.44
N HIS A 637 31.84 -4.93 17.67
CA HIS A 637 33.30 -5.05 17.69
C HIS A 637 33.92 -3.94 16.85
N ILE A 638 35.04 -3.38 17.31
CA ILE A 638 35.71 -2.27 16.62
C ILE A 638 36.94 -2.79 15.89
N CYS A 639 36.98 -2.61 14.57
CA CYS A 639 38.16 -2.93 13.79
C CYS A 639 39.36 -2.09 14.24
N SER A 640 40.40 -2.73 14.76
CA SER A 640 41.59 -2.07 15.32
C SER A 640 42.36 -1.21 14.30
N SER A 641 42.17 -1.43 13.00
CA SER A 641 42.81 -0.65 11.93
C SER A 641 42.00 0.56 11.43
N CYS A 642 40.67 0.54 11.46
CA CYS A 642 39.85 1.58 10.84
C CYS A 642 38.68 2.10 11.67
N GLY A 643 38.49 1.59 12.89
CA GLY A 643 37.44 2.05 13.81
C GLY A 643 36.02 1.65 13.44
N ARG A 644 35.79 0.95 12.32
CA ARG A 644 34.44 0.55 11.89
C ARG A 644 33.83 -0.47 12.87
N LYS A 645 32.54 -0.30 13.12
CA LYS A 645 31.68 -1.20 13.92
C LYS A 645 31.37 -2.48 13.13
N LEU A 646 31.60 -3.64 13.72
CA LEU A 646 31.41 -4.96 13.12
C LEU A 646 30.48 -5.81 13.99
N CYS A 647 29.60 -6.58 13.35
CA CYS A 647 28.85 -7.62 14.06
C CYS A 647 29.74 -8.85 14.30
N ALA A 648 29.36 -9.71 15.24
CA ALA A 648 30.12 -10.91 15.61
C ALA A 648 30.47 -11.81 14.40
N GLY A 649 29.56 -11.96 13.43
CA GLY A 649 29.80 -12.74 12.21
C GLY A 649 30.72 -12.10 11.17
N CYS A 650 31.13 -10.84 11.36
CA CYS A 650 32.03 -10.10 10.47
C CYS A 650 33.35 -9.73 11.15
N VAL A 651 33.65 -10.35 12.30
CA VAL A 651 34.90 -10.19 13.02
C VAL A 651 35.91 -11.22 12.55
N TYR A 652 37.12 -10.74 12.23
CA TYR A 652 38.26 -11.59 11.93
C TYR A 652 39.36 -11.35 12.96
N ARG A 653 40.08 -12.41 13.32
CA ARG A 653 41.20 -12.36 14.27
C ARG A 653 42.49 -12.73 13.55
N CYS A 654 43.56 -12.04 13.91
CA CYS A 654 44.90 -12.37 13.45
C CYS A 654 45.45 -13.51 14.32
N ASN A 655 46.11 -14.49 13.69
CA ASN A 655 46.69 -15.65 14.37
C ASN A 655 47.68 -15.29 15.50
N GLU A 656 48.30 -14.11 15.40
CA GLU A 656 49.28 -13.63 16.38
C GLU A 656 48.73 -12.52 17.31
N CYS A 657 47.56 -11.95 17.04
CA CYS A 657 46.96 -10.93 17.93
C CYS A 657 45.94 -11.59 18.85
N ILE A 658 46.12 -11.48 20.17
CA ILE A 658 45.24 -12.11 21.15
C ILE A 658 43.91 -11.33 21.30
N ASP A 659 43.97 -10.00 21.35
CA ASP A 659 42.80 -9.15 21.71
C ASP A 659 42.35 -8.16 20.63
N LYS A 660 42.88 -8.25 19.40
CA LYS A 660 42.54 -7.32 18.32
C LYS A 660 41.56 -7.94 17.32
N THR A 661 40.60 -7.15 16.89
CA THR A 661 39.61 -7.55 15.87
C THR A 661 39.78 -6.73 14.60
N TYR A 662 39.56 -7.36 13.45
CA TYR A 662 39.76 -6.77 12.14
C TYR A 662 38.54 -7.02 11.25
N CYS A 663 38.27 -6.11 10.32
CA CYS A 663 37.31 -6.34 9.25
C CYS A 663 37.95 -7.15 8.12
N LYS A 664 37.11 -7.67 7.20
CA LYS A 664 37.54 -8.46 6.05
C LYS A 664 38.62 -7.77 5.19
N VAL A 665 38.60 -6.44 5.12
CA VAL A 665 39.55 -5.65 4.31
C VAL A 665 40.94 -5.55 4.97
N HIS A 666 41.00 -5.57 6.31
CA HIS A 666 42.25 -5.35 7.05
C HIS A 666 42.88 -6.66 7.58
N ILE A 667 42.33 -7.81 7.21
CA ILE A 667 42.88 -9.12 7.48
C ILE A 667 43.28 -9.78 6.16
N LYS A 668 44.42 -10.47 6.13
CA LYS A 668 44.93 -11.19 4.97
C LYS A 668 45.04 -12.68 5.29
N GLU A 669 44.55 -13.52 4.39
CA GLU A 669 44.75 -14.97 4.46
C GLU A 669 46.03 -15.36 3.72
N CYS A 670 46.91 -16.11 4.38
CA CYS A 670 48.07 -16.69 3.71
C CYS A 670 47.63 -17.84 2.80
N LYS A 671 47.96 -17.77 1.51
CA LYS A 671 47.57 -18.82 0.54
C LYS A 671 48.15 -20.21 0.86
N VAL A 672 49.25 -20.25 1.61
CA VAL A 672 50.02 -21.46 1.92
C VAL A 672 49.55 -22.08 3.23
N CYS A 673 49.71 -21.38 4.36
CA CYS A 673 49.35 -21.92 5.68
C CYS A 673 47.87 -21.73 6.04
N LYS A 674 47.09 -21.01 5.22
CA LYS A 674 45.65 -20.72 5.43
C LYS A 674 45.32 -19.90 6.69
N ASN A 675 46.34 -19.47 7.44
CA ASN A 675 46.14 -18.63 8.61
C ASN A 675 45.87 -17.17 8.22
N LEU A 676 45.11 -16.48 9.07
CA LEU A 676 44.75 -15.08 8.93
C LEU A 676 45.72 -14.18 9.71
N TYR A 677 46.20 -13.12 9.08
CA TYR A 677 47.12 -12.16 9.70
C TYR A 677 46.67 -10.72 9.46
N CYS A 678 46.93 -9.84 10.42
CA CYS A 678 46.84 -8.39 10.19
C CYS A 678 47.97 -7.94 9.26
N ALA A 679 47.93 -6.70 8.76
CA ALA A 679 48.94 -6.19 7.83
C ALA A 679 50.38 -6.33 8.36
N ASP A 680 50.60 -5.98 9.63
CA ASP A 680 51.93 -6.01 10.26
C ASP A 680 52.46 -7.45 10.41
N HIS A 681 51.64 -8.34 10.99
CA HIS A 681 52.03 -9.74 11.17
C HIS A 681 52.12 -10.51 9.85
N TYR A 682 51.35 -10.15 8.83
CA TYR A 682 51.50 -10.74 7.49
C TYR A 682 52.87 -10.38 6.89
N GLY A 683 53.32 -9.13 7.09
CA GLY A 683 54.65 -8.69 6.69
C GLY A 683 55.77 -9.43 7.44
N ALA A 684 55.61 -9.65 8.75
CA ALA A 684 56.58 -10.41 9.54
C ALA A 684 56.59 -11.92 9.22
N HIS A 685 55.42 -12.48 8.90
CA HIS A 685 55.22 -13.89 8.56
C HIS A 685 55.87 -14.27 7.22
N THR A 686 56.00 -13.31 6.29
CA THR A 686 56.54 -13.55 4.95
C THR A 686 57.98 -13.04 4.83
N LYS A 687 58.83 -13.79 4.10
CA LYS A 687 60.18 -13.33 3.72
C LYS A 687 60.39 -13.48 2.23
N LYS A 688 61.14 -12.56 1.64
CA LYS A 688 61.47 -12.64 0.20
C LYS A 688 62.56 -13.67 -0.05
N CYS A 689 62.35 -14.53 -1.04
CA CYS A 689 63.36 -15.43 -1.58
C CYS A 689 64.57 -14.61 -2.07
N SER A 690 65.77 -14.93 -1.59
CA SER A 690 66.99 -14.24 -2.02
C SER A 690 67.42 -14.55 -3.47
N GLY A 691 66.78 -15.51 -4.12
CA GLY A 691 67.02 -15.88 -5.52
C GLY A 691 66.04 -15.23 -6.50
N CYS A 692 64.74 -15.40 -6.29
CA CYS A 692 63.69 -14.94 -7.22
C CYS A 692 62.83 -13.77 -6.69
N GLY A 693 63.02 -13.34 -5.43
CA GLY A 693 62.27 -12.24 -4.82
C GLY A 693 60.83 -12.57 -4.39
N LYS A 694 60.32 -13.77 -4.68
CA LYS A 694 58.98 -14.23 -4.26
C LYS A 694 58.81 -14.18 -2.74
N GLU A 695 57.66 -13.70 -2.25
CA GLU A 695 57.31 -13.75 -0.82
C GLU A 695 56.99 -15.19 -0.41
N LEU A 696 57.66 -15.67 0.62
CA LEU A 696 57.58 -17.04 1.10
C LEU A 696 56.98 -17.07 2.50
N CYS A 697 55.94 -17.88 2.66
CA CYS A 697 55.43 -18.29 3.97
C CYS A 697 56.54 -19.00 4.75
N VAL A 698 56.55 -18.92 6.09
CA VAL A 698 57.52 -19.63 6.95
C VAL A 698 57.69 -21.11 6.57
N LEU A 699 56.61 -21.78 6.14
CA LEU A 699 56.64 -23.19 5.73
C LEU A 699 57.38 -23.45 4.41
N GLU A 700 57.50 -22.47 3.52
CA GLU A 700 58.19 -22.58 2.23
C GLU A 700 59.66 -22.13 2.28
N GLN A 701 60.12 -21.65 3.45
CA GLN A 701 61.44 -21.06 3.60
C GLN A 701 62.51 -22.16 3.75
N VAL A 702 63.31 -22.35 2.70
CA VAL A 702 64.49 -23.23 2.73
C VAL A 702 65.74 -22.38 2.98
N LYS A 703 66.53 -22.71 4.01
CA LYS A 703 67.77 -22.01 4.32
C LYS A 703 68.96 -22.68 3.64
N CYS A 704 69.74 -21.92 2.88
CA CYS A 704 70.97 -22.42 2.29
C CYS A 704 72.00 -22.72 3.39
N LYS A 705 72.49 -23.96 3.48
CA LYS A 705 73.48 -24.40 4.49
C LYS A 705 74.80 -23.65 4.42
N VAL A 706 75.12 -23.01 3.29
CA VAL A 706 76.38 -22.29 3.06
C VAL A 706 76.27 -20.82 3.45
N CYS A 707 75.25 -20.09 2.98
CA CYS A 707 75.14 -18.65 3.21
C CYS A 707 74.09 -18.25 4.25
N GLY A 708 73.29 -19.19 4.75
CA GLY A 708 72.24 -18.95 5.74
C GLY A 708 71.03 -18.17 5.24
N LYS A 709 71.04 -17.64 4.01
CA LYS A 709 69.93 -16.90 3.40
C LYS A 709 68.75 -17.83 3.07
N VAL A 710 67.56 -17.24 3.02
CA VAL A 710 66.28 -17.93 2.75
C VAL A 710 65.97 -17.93 1.25
N PHE A 711 65.57 -19.08 0.74
CA PHE A 711 65.21 -19.34 -0.65
C PHE A 711 63.93 -20.18 -0.72
N CYS A 712 63.28 -20.20 -1.89
CA CYS A 712 62.23 -21.16 -2.20
C CYS A 712 62.84 -22.49 -2.65
N GLU A 713 62.04 -23.55 -2.59
CA GLU A 713 62.45 -24.90 -3.00
C GLU A 713 63.05 -24.92 -4.43
N GLU A 714 62.46 -24.20 -5.38
CA GLU A 714 62.94 -24.10 -6.78
C GLU A 714 64.31 -23.40 -6.94
N CYS A 715 64.69 -22.56 -5.97
CA CYS A 715 65.95 -21.81 -5.96
C CYS A 715 67.04 -22.52 -5.14
N THR A 716 66.71 -23.65 -4.53
CA THR A 716 67.64 -24.52 -3.81
C THR A 716 67.83 -25.84 -4.54
N VAL A 717 68.96 -26.47 -4.30
CA VAL A 717 69.30 -27.81 -4.78
C VAL A 717 69.91 -28.59 -3.63
N LYS A 718 69.64 -29.89 -3.54
CA LYS A 718 70.24 -30.76 -2.53
C LYS A 718 71.61 -31.23 -2.96
N CYS A 719 72.60 -31.07 -2.09
CA CYS A 719 73.92 -31.64 -2.31
C CYS A 719 73.84 -33.18 -2.26
N SER A 720 74.37 -33.84 -3.29
CA SER A 720 74.34 -35.30 -3.41
C SER A 720 75.24 -36.02 -2.41
N GLU A 721 76.16 -35.31 -1.76
CA GLU A 721 77.08 -35.86 -0.76
C GLU A 721 76.59 -35.59 0.67
N CYS A 722 76.42 -34.32 1.04
CA CYS A 722 76.09 -33.94 2.42
C CYS A 722 74.58 -33.83 2.69
N GLY A 723 73.73 -34.01 1.67
CA GLY A 723 72.27 -33.94 1.75
C GLY A 723 71.69 -32.55 2.03
N GLY A 724 72.53 -31.53 2.25
CA GLY A 724 72.09 -30.18 2.62
C GLY A 724 71.54 -29.39 1.44
N ASP A 725 70.49 -28.60 1.70
CA ASP A 725 69.95 -27.64 0.75
C ASP A 725 70.90 -26.45 0.58
N VAL A 726 71.28 -26.16 -0.67
CA VAL A 726 72.13 -25.04 -1.02
C VAL A 726 71.52 -24.26 -2.18
N CYS A 727 71.72 -22.94 -2.20
CA CYS A 727 71.25 -22.14 -3.32
C CYS A 727 72.08 -22.44 -4.58
N LYS A 728 71.50 -22.21 -5.76
CA LYS A 728 72.14 -22.52 -7.05
C LYS A 728 73.56 -21.93 -7.19
N SER A 729 73.79 -20.72 -6.66
CA SER A 729 75.11 -20.08 -6.68
C SER A 729 76.18 -20.76 -5.82
N HIS A 730 75.78 -21.52 -4.79
CA HIS A 730 76.68 -22.28 -3.91
C HIS A 730 76.65 -23.78 -4.23
N SER A 731 76.20 -24.12 -5.43
CA SER A 731 76.20 -25.47 -5.96
C SER A 731 77.02 -25.53 -7.24
N TRP A 732 77.60 -26.69 -7.52
CA TRP A 732 78.28 -27.00 -8.76
C TRP A 732 77.91 -28.44 -9.17
N GLN A 733 78.09 -28.78 -10.45
CA GLN A 733 77.68 -30.07 -10.99
C GLN A 733 78.90 -30.84 -11.50
N CYS A 734 79.00 -32.13 -11.17
CA CYS A 734 80.04 -33.00 -11.70
C CYS A 734 79.83 -33.20 -13.20
N SER A 735 80.86 -32.93 -14.01
CA SER A 735 80.80 -33.09 -15.46
C SER A 735 80.81 -34.56 -15.92
N ALA A 736 81.02 -35.51 -15.00
CA ALA A 736 81.01 -36.95 -15.29
C ALA A 736 79.66 -37.59 -14.96
N CYS A 737 79.20 -37.52 -13.70
CA CYS A 737 77.93 -38.14 -13.29
C CYS A 737 76.71 -37.22 -13.32
N GLY A 738 76.87 -35.91 -13.54
CA GLY A 738 75.76 -34.95 -13.53
C GLY A 738 75.17 -34.66 -12.14
N LYS A 739 75.69 -35.25 -11.06
CA LYS A 739 75.25 -34.97 -9.69
C LYS A 739 75.65 -33.56 -9.24
N VAL A 740 74.82 -32.94 -8.42
CA VAL A 740 75.01 -31.59 -7.88
C VAL A 740 75.59 -31.66 -6.47
N PHE A 741 76.61 -30.85 -6.23
CA PHE A 741 77.36 -30.78 -4.97
C PHE A 741 77.42 -29.33 -4.49
N CYS A 742 77.53 -29.12 -3.18
CA CYS A 742 77.74 -27.78 -2.64
C CYS A 742 79.22 -27.38 -2.75
N ILE A 743 79.50 -26.09 -2.71
CA ILE A 743 80.89 -25.58 -2.75
C ILE A 743 81.76 -26.02 -1.56
N MET A 744 81.15 -26.48 -0.46
CA MET A 744 81.88 -27.06 0.68
C MET A 744 82.51 -28.41 0.33
N GLU A 745 82.00 -29.10 -0.70
CA GLU A 745 82.64 -30.25 -1.31
C GLU A 745 83.48 -29.75 -2.49
N PRO A 746 84.80 -29.53 -2.32
CA PRO A 746 85.59 -28.85 -3.33
C PRO A 746 85.72 -29.71 -4.59
N PRO A 747 85.42 -29.15 -5.77
CA PRO A 747 85.59 -29.86 -7.03
C PRO A 747 87.05 -30.21 -7.30
N SER A 748 87.30 -31.40 -7.82
CA SER A 748 88.61 -31.77 -8.39
C SER A 748 88.62 -31.48 -9.90
N LYS A 749 89.74 -31.00 -10.46
CA LYS A 749 89.86 -30.76 -11.90
C LYS A 749 90.74 -31.82 -12.55
N CYS A 750 90.29 -32.39 -13.67
CA CYS A 750 91.11 -33.27 -14.47
C CYS A 750 92.29 -32.47 -15.05
N THR A 751 93.53 -32.89 -14.79
CA THR A 751 94.74 -32.17 -15.23
C THR A 751 94.92 -32.15 -16.75
N VAL A 752 94.24 -33.06 -17.46
CA VAL A 752 94.31 -33.15 -18.93
C VAL A 752 93.24 -32.30 -19.63
N CYS A 753 91.96 -32.39 -19.26
CA CYS A 753 90.87 -31.69 -19.97
C CYS A 753 90.13 -30.62 -19.16
N GLY A 754 90.51 -30.39 -17.90
CA GLY A 754 89.89 -29.38 -17.04
C GLY A 754 88.48 -29.71 -16.54
N LYS A 755 87.89 -30.86 -16.91
CA LYS A 755 86.56 -31.27 -16.42
C LYS A 755 86.51 -31.29 -14.89
N ILE A 756 85.39 -30.83 -14.35
CA ILE A 756 85.13 -30.75 -12.92
C ILE A 756 84.54 -32.09 -12.45
N LEU A 757 85.22 -32.72 -11.50
CA LEU A 757 84.94 -34.07 -11.02
C LEU A 757 84.65 -34.06 -9.52
N CYS A 758 83.68 -34.89 -9.11
CA CYS A 758 83.44 -35.19 -7.70
C CYS A 758 84.42 -36.23 -7.17
N LYS A 759 84.37 -36.47 -5.86
CA LYS A 759 85.27 -37.38 -5.16
C LYS A 759 85.19 -38.82 -5.67
N SER A 760 84.03 -39.28 -6.15
CA SER A 760 83.86 -40.63 -6.71
C SER A 760 84.40 -40.77 -8.13
N ASP A 761 84.33 -39.69 -8.92
CA ASP A 761 84.66 -39.73 -10.35
C ASP A 761 86.09 -39.26 -10.65
N LYS A 762 86.81 -38.81 -9.61
CA LYS A 762 88.23 -38.47 -9.69
C LYS A 762 89.05 -39.75 -9.61
N LEU A 763 89.91 -39.96 -10.58
CA LEU A 763 90.90 -41.02 -10.59
C LEU A 763 92.29 -40.39 -10.44
N ALA A 764 93.24 -41.09 -9.83
CA ALA A 764 94.59 -40.58 -9.63
C ALA A 764 95.59 -41.42 -10.41
N CYS A 765 96.48 -40.77 -11.17
CA CYS A 765 97.60 -41.45 -11.81
C CYS A 765 98.47 -42.11 -10.74
N THR A 766 98.59 -43.44 -10.79
CA THR A 766 99.39 -44.21 -9.80
C THR A 766 100.88 -43.87 -9.80
N LEU A 767 101.37 -43.15 -10.82
CA LEU A 767 102.78 -42.75 -10.93
C LEU A 767 103.06 -41.31 -10.51
N CYS A 768 102.21 -40.36 -10.89
CA CYS A 768 102.46 -38.94 -10.63
C CYS A 768 101.41 -38.26 -9.74
N GLY A 769 100.37 -38.97 -9.31
CA GLY A 769 99.30 -38.42 -8.48
C GLY A 769 98.36 -37.43 -9.20
N ALA A 770 98.54 -37.19 -10.50
CA ALA A 770 97.69 -36.29 -11.26
C ALA A 770 96.23 -36.77 -11.28
N THR A 771 95.29 -35.87 -11.04
CA THR A 771 93.85 -36.14 -11.07
C THR A 771 93.34 -36.25 -12.50
N LEU A 772 92.68 -37.34 -12.82
CA LEU A 772 92.20 -37.69 -14.16
C LEU A 772 90.70 -38.01 -14.11
N CYS A 773 90.01 -37.77 -15.22
CA CYS A 773 88.70 -38.38 -15.46
C CYS A 773 88.88 -39.77 -16.11
N ALA A 774 87.84 -40.61 -16.06
CA ALA A 774 87.84 -41.93 -16.67
C ALA A 774 88.35 -41.96 -18.13
N ALA A 775 88.03 -40.93 -18.93
CA ALA A 775 88.47 -40.85 -20.32
C ALA A 775 89.99 -40.63 -20.51
N HIS A 776 90.68 -40.08 -19.51
CA HIS A 776 92.13 -39.80 -19.57
C HIS A 776 92.96 -40.74 -18.69
N VAL A 777 92.33 -41.75 -18.10
CA VAL A 777 93.05 -42.85 -17.46
C VAL A 777 93.38 -43.89 -18.52
N ASN A 778 94.67 -44.22 -18.63
CA ASN A 778 95.12 -45.33 -19.46
C ASN A 778 95.61 -46.46 -18.54
N MET A 779 95.32 -47.70 -18.90
CA MET A 779 95.89 -48.86 -18.20
C MET A 779 97.17 -49.33 -18.89
N CYS A 780 98.23 -49.55 -18.12
CA CYS A 780 99.43 -50.19 -18.64
C CYS A 780 99.15 -51.67 -18.97
N PRO A 781 99.37 -52.15 -20.20
CA PRO A 781 99.06 -53.54 -20.56
C PRO A 781 99.92 -54.58 -19.81
N GLU A 782 101.10 -54.21 -19.29
CA GLU A 782 101.97 -55.11 -18.52
C GLU A 782 101.60 -55.19 -17.04
N CYS A 783 101.58 -54.05 -16.35
CA CYS A 783 101.35 -54.05 -14.89
C CYS A 783 99.91 -53.71 -14.50
N ARG A 784 99.02 -53.47 -15.47
CA ARG A 784 97.61 -53.06 -15.29
C ARG A 784 97.39 -51.81 -14.43
N ARG A 785 98.44 -51.03 -14.14
CA ARG A 785 98.32 -49.77 -13.38
C ARG A 785 97.64 -48.70 -14.19
N GLU A 786 96.78 -47.93 -13.53
CA GLU A 786 96.14 -46.72 -14.06
C GLU A 786 97.12 -45.55 -14.07
N VAL A 787 97.39 -45.02 -15.26
CA VAL A 787 98.40 -43.99 -15.51
C VAL A 787 97.89 -42.92 -16.44
N CYS A 788 98.34 -41.69 -16.22
CA CYS A 788 98.02 -40.57 -17.10
C CYS A 788 98.71 -40.74 -18.47
N PRO A 789 98.21 -40.07 -19.52
CA PRO A 789 98.83 -40.11 -20.85
C PRO A 789 100.30 -39.68 -20.80
N ASN A 790 100.66 -38.70 -19.96
CA ASN A 790 102.03 -38.20 -19.81
C ASN A 790 102.99 -39.20 -19.13
N CYS A 791 102.46 -40.20 -18.42
CA CYS A 791 103.26 -41.26 -17.80
C CYS A 791 103.29 -42.54 -18.65
N MET A 792 102.68 -42.53 -19.83
CA MET A 792 102.80 -43.60 -20.83
C MET A 792 103.92 -43.26 -21.81
N VAL A 793 104.80 -44.21 -22.05
CA VAL A 793 105.95 -44.10 -22.96
C VAL A 793 105.78 -45.13 -24.07
N GLU A 794 106.01 -44.72 -25.31
CA GLU A 794 106.08 -45.62 -26.46
C GLU A 794 107.51 -46.14 -26.64
N LEU A 795 107.70 -47.45 -26.60
CA LEU A 795 108.96 -48.09 -26.98
C LEU A 795 108.84 -48.74 -28.35
N ARG A 796 109.90 -48.60 -29.16
CA ARG A 796 110.08 -49.30 -30.44
C ARG A 796 111.28 -50.24 -30.32
N ARG A 797 111.08 -51.55 -30.48
CA ARG A 797 112.17 -52.53 -30.66
C ARG A 797 112.16 -53.01 -32.11
N PHE A 798 113.28 -52.85 -32.80
CA PHE A 798 113.57 -53.35 -34.16
C PHE A 798 112.47 -53.11 -35.22
N GLY A 799 112.04 -51.85 -35.38
CA GLY A 799 111.49 -51.37 -36.65
C GLY A 799 109.99 -51.54 -36.95
N VAL A 800 109.21 -52.43 -36.30
CA VAL A 800 107.78 -52.61 -36.71
C VAL A 800 106.73 -52.60 -35.58
N PHE A 801 107.05 -52.99 -34.34
CA PHE A 801 106.04 -53.05 -33.26
C PHE A 801 106.20 -51.91 -32.24
N LYS A 802 105.16 -51.07 -32.08
CA LYS A 802 105.05 -50.06 -31.01
C LYS A 802 104.33 -50.64 -29.81
N LYS A 803 104.95 -50.62 -28.63
CA LYS A 803 104.29 -51.00 -27.36
C LYS A 803 104.24 -49.78 -26.44
N ARG A 804 103.02 -49.37 -26.05
CA ARG A 804 102.80 -48.31 -25.05
C ARG A 804 102.82 -48.92 -23.66
N LEU A 805 103.78 -48.51 -22.85
CA LEU A 805 103.98 -49.00 -21.49
C LEU A 805 104.05 -47.82 -20.52
N CYS A 806 103.71 -48.02 -19.26
CA CYS A 806 103.93 -46.98 -18.27
C CYS A 806 105.44 -46.75 -18.08
N ARG A 807 105.83 -45.53 -17.70
CA ARG A 807 107.24 -45.11 -17.57
C ARG A 807 108.10 -46.06 -16.72
N ILE A 808 107.51 -46.72 -15.71
CA ILE A 808 108.21 -47.74 -14.92
C ILE A 808 108.44 -49.03 -15.71
N CYS A 809 107.44 -49.53 -16.44
CA CYS A 809 107.56 -50.75 -17.24
C CYS A 809 108.30 -50.53 -18.56
N ALA A 810 108.44 -49.28 -19.01
CA ALA A 810 109.31 -48.93 -20.12
C ALA A 810 110.80 -48.85 -19.71
N ASN A 811 111.08 -48.60 -18.43
CA ASN A 811 112.43 -48.56 -17.86
C ASN A 811 112.87 -49.90 -17.24
N LYS A 812 112.01 -50.93 -17.25
CA LYS A 812 112.32 -52.33 -16.92
C LYS A 812 112.38 -53.12 -18.21
#